data_AF-A0A9P5YFX2-F1
#
_entry.id   AF-A0A9P5YFX2-F1
#
_cell.length_a   1.000
_cell.length_b   1.000
_cell.length_c   1.000
_cell.angle_alpha   90.00
_cell.angle_beta   90.00
_cell.angle_gamma   90.00
#
_symmetry.space_group_name_H-M   'P 1'
#
loop_
_entity.id
_entity.type
_entity.pdbx_description
1 polymer ?
#
loop_
_entity_poly.entity_id
_entity_poly.type
_entity_poly.pdbx_seq_one_letter_code
_entity_poly.pdbx_strand_id
1 'polypeptide(L)'
;MSRKATLLRTKTCSDDILQFAMTVTSLGKELATISSFPPAVAAVSTLLLILETIREVKTNQEACLRLAQRAVKILIDVNNQMDGRWETAPKTLIKSLEKYRDTLASIQRYMALQAEVKWAKRFATKGSITESLSDLDELLTDATQGFQIATLISIHHAVSSAHPELSNGTDPDIPTSQICSDEVGSPTAEERDNQNVPRPLLALTNSEDFIHLQEWPEYQFHTYISSDKASGHHFQKYKRSEIRLCTPTRKTEGWWSSAAEAEVGGRKVFIKLYGQESGNTIKDWLQDVKLLQNLFHPHLPQMLGLSARNAPVPFVLLVDVLTNTPQEIIIQNIRSTTVESCTEMILRFHSEIQDAALFLRQSLHLESVQIQSYLDDASFGTDRFESIIVGLPTYSKGHYLTYRNHGIVESLKHVCMRFLPQVTGQMCQSDKLRTDRLFSEMIRHFFAQHAVISEPHAFLDDDEESIDVVTAFGEKLIPSWGWRKYDPCTSHHFMLGDFGYVSRGTGIESFIKLGNIFTDKLATCSATESVFGVQYYGYPSRPSSFSHSSFIDGLACWPLVINNNVRMTGQVVHKTTLSRDEAYRFLLESGKGIVKDFNLERRYFRLVTGVENKLDFDICNYSHPTTPELVTTTTYFHTALGMKRSPYLSHTPTHITKGGIPPALKSGWVCATKVRAGVIETVSLAGGSN
;
A
#
# COMPACT_ATOMS: atom_id res chain seq x y z
N MET A 1 -36.46 -9.90 -52.33
CA MET A 1 -36.52 -9.20 -51.03
C MET A 1 -35.15 -8.61 -50.73
N SER A 2 -34.99 -7.31 -50.94
CA SER A 2 -33.71 -6.59 -50.81
C SER A 2 -33.54 -6.09 -49.37
N ARG A 3 -32.53 -6.58 -48.65
CA ARG A 3 -32.15 -6.06 -47.33
C ARG A 3 -31.36 -4.76 -47.50
N LYS A 4 -31.98 -3.63 -47.15
CA LYS A 4 -31.32 -2.34 -47.06
C LYS A 4 -30.32 -2.37 -45.90
N ALA A 5 -29.04 -2.21 -46.21
CA ALA A 5 -28.00 -1.96 -45.22
C ALA A 5 -28.14 -0.52 -44.71
N THR A 6 -28.57 -0.37 -43.46
CA THR A 6 -28.65 0.93 -42.78
C THR A 6 -27.25 1.34 -42.36
N LEU A 7 -26.63 2.22 -43.15
CA LEU A 7 -25.30 2.77 -42.88
C LEU A 7 -25.42 3.78 -41.73
N LEU A 8 -25.03 3.38 -40.51
CA LEU A 8 -24.96 4.24 -39.34
C LEU A 8 -23.87 5.30 -39.56
N ARG A 9 -24.28 6.51 -39.94
CA ARG A 9 -23.42 7.69 -40.00
C ARG A 9 -23.26 8.22 -38.58
N THR A 10 -22.12 7.94 -37.96
CA THR A 10 -21.73 8.53 -36.67
C THR A 10 -21.72 10.06 -36.81
N LYS A 11 -22.62 10.73 -36.09
CA LYS A 11 -22.56 12.19 -35.91
C LYS A 11 -21.45 12.46 -34.92
N THR A 12 -20.34 13.05 -35.37
CA THR A 12 -19.39 13.72 -34.48
C THR A 12 -20.14 14.84 -33.75
N CYS A 13 -20.06 14.86 -32.43
CA CYS A 13 -20.74 15.88 -31.63
C CYS A 13 -20.01 17.22 -31.85
N SER A 14 -20.76 18.33 -31.94
CA SER A 14 -20.16 19.67 -32.04
C SER A 14 -19.21 19.98 -30.87
N ASP A 15 -19.45 19.35 -29.72
CA ASP A 15 -18.63 19.51 -28.51
C ASP A 15 -17.23 18.90 -28.68
N ASP A 16 -17.10 17.81 -29.42
CA ASP A 16 -15.80 17.14 -29.63
C ASP A 16 -14.85 18.02 -30.44
N ILE A 17 -15.40 18.75 -31.43
CA ILE A 17 -14.64 19.67 -32.28
C ILE A 17 -14.12 20.85 -31.46
N LEU A 18 -14.94 21.38 -30.54
CA LEU A 18 -14.56 22.50 -29.69
C LEU A 18 -13.47 22.09 -28.68
N GLN A 19 -13.64 20.94 -28.00
CA GLN A 19 -12.64 20.40 -27.07
C GLN A 19 -11.31 20.12 -27.77
N PHE A 20 -11.35 19.56 -28.98
CA PHE A 20 -10.18 19.36 -29.81
C PHE A 20 -9.48 20.69 -30.13
N ALA A 21 -10.22 21.70 -30.56
CA ALA A 21 -9.66 23.02 -30.89
C ALA A 21 -9.04 23.70 -29.66
N MET A 22 -9.68 23.61 -28.50
CA MET A 22 -9.14 24.13 -27.22
C MET A 22 -7.83 23.43 -26.86
N THR A 23 -7.79 22.10 -26.97
CA THR A 23 -6.60 21.29 -26.68
C THR A 23 -5.44 21.66 -27.60
N VAL A 24 -5.66 21.71 -28.92
CA VAL A 24 -4.63 22.09 -29.89
C VAL A 24 -4.13 23.52 -29.66
N THR A 25 -5.01 24.45 -29.28
CA THR A 25 -4.64 25.83 -28.99
C THR A 25 -3.79 25.93 -27.72
N SER A 26 -4.12 25.16 -26.67
CA SER A 26 -3.33 25.08 -25.44
C SER A 26 -1.93 24.54 -25.71
N LEU A 27 -1.83 23.41 -26.43
CA LEU A 27 -0.54 22.82 -26.81
C LEU A 27 0.27 23.76 -27.70
N GLY A 28 -0.38 24.47 -28.64
CA GLY A 28 0.28 25.46 -29.48
C GLY A 28 0.88 26.61 -28.66
N LYS A 29 0.19 27.05 -27.61
CA LYS A 29 0.70 28.09 -26.69
C LYS A 29 1.92 27.59 -25.90
N GLU A 30 1.90 26.35 -25.42
CA GLU A 30 3.04 25.72 -24.73
C GLU A 30 4.24 25.52 -25.67
N LEU A 31 3.99 25.10 -26.92
CA LEU A 31 5.04 24.96 -27.92
C LEU A 31 5.66 26.31 -28.29
N ALA A 32 4.88 27.40 -28.29
CA ALA A 32 5.39 28.74 -28.55
C ALA A 32 6.39 29.20 -27.48
N THR A 33 6.23 28.82 -26.20
CA THR A 33 7.22 29.17 -25.17
C THR A 33 8.52 28.40 -25.36
N ILE A 34 8.44 27.12 -25.75
CA ILE A 34 9.60 26.26 -26.02
C ILE A 34 10.37 26.70 -27.28
N SER A 35 9.72 27.41 -28.21
CA SER A 35 10.40 27.91 -29.43
C SER A 35 11.57 28.87 -29.13
N SER A 36 11.67 29.39 -27.90
CA SER A 36 12.81 30.17 -27.43
C SER A 36 14.07 29.34 -27.15
N PHE A 37 13.96 28.01 -27.06
CA PHE A 37 15.05 27.06 -26.84
C PHE A 37 15.63 26.58 -28.20
N PRO A 38 16.76 27.12 -28.68
CA PRO A 38 17.23 26.93 -30.06
C PRO A 38 17.38 25.46 -30.50
N PRO A 39 17.91 24.54 -29.67
CA PRO A 39 18.01 23.13 -30.01
C PRO A 39 16.66 22.43 -30.26
N ALA A 40 15.56 22.88 -29.65
CA ALA A 40 14.24 22.26 -29.82
C ALA A 40 13.40 22.88 -30.94
N VAL A 41 13.80 24.01 -31.54
CA VAL A 41 12.99 24.74 -32.54
C VAL A 41 12.52 23.85 -33.69
N ALA A 42 13.40 22.98 -34.19
CA ALA A 42 13.05 22.05 -35.26
C ALA A 42 12.01 20.99 -34.83
N ALA A 43 12.14 20.47 -33.61
CA ALA A 43 11.18 19.52 -33.05
C ALA A 43 9.81 20.18 -32.80
N VAL A 44 9.81 21.39 -32.22
CA VAL A 44 8.60 22.22 -32.01
C VAL A 44 7.88 22.48 -33.33
N SER A 45 8.62 22.87 -34.37
CA SER A 45 8.05 23.13 -35.70
C SER A 45 7.39 21.88 -36.28
N THR A 46 8.02 20.71 -36.10
CA THR A 46 7.47 19.43 -36.57
C THR A 46 6.20 19.05 -35.80
N LEU A 47 6.15 19.32 -34.49
CA LEU A 47 4.95 19.08 -33.67
C LEU A 47 3.78 20.00 -34.03
N LEU A 48 4.04 21.26 -34.35
CA LEU A 48 3.00 22.16 -34.84
C LEU A 48 2.39 21.65 -36.15
N LEU A 49 3.22 21.14 -37.07
CA LEU A 49 2.75 20.50 -38.31
C LEU A 49 1.95 19.22 -38.03
N ILE A 50 2.37 18.41 -37.04
CA ILE A 50 1.60 17.24 -36.59
C ILE A 50 0.21 17.67 -36.10
N LEU A 51 0.14 18.66 -35.21
CA LEU A 51 -1.14 19.16 -34.66
C LEU A 51 -2.06 19.73 -35.74
N GLU A 52 -1.49 20.38 -36.76
CA GLU A 52 -2.23 20.84 -37.94
C GLU A 52 -2.76 19.65 -38.77
N THR A 53 -1.91 18.66 -39.03
CA THR A 53 -2.27 17.46 -39.80
C THR A 53 -3.38 16.65 -39.12
N ILE A 54 -3.38 16.55 -37.78
CA ILE A 54 -4.42 15.83 -37.02
C ILE A 54 -5.82 16.43 -37.25
N ARG A 55 -5.93 17.72 -37.57
CA ARG A 55 -7.22 18.35 -37.93
C ARG A 55 -7.81 17.74 -39.21
N GLU A 56 -6.97 17.27 -40.10
CA GLU A 56 -7.37 16.65 -41.38
C GLU A 56 -7.61 15.13 -41.24
N VAL A 57 -7.11 14.51 -40.17
CA VAL A 57 -7.28 13.09 -39.89
C VAL A 57 -8.70 12.79 -39.41
N LYS A 58 -9.51 12.16 -40.27
CA LYS A 58 -10.92 11.81 -39.98
C LYS A 58 -11.12 10.56 -39.10
N THR A 59 -10.10 9.72 -38.96
CA THR A 59 -10.18 8.41 -38.30
C THR A 59 -9.06 8.25 -37.30
N ASN A 60 -9.35 7.74 -36.09
CA ASN A 60 -8.38 7.62 -35.00
C ASN A 60 -7.77 8.97 -34.56
N GLN A 61 -8.50 10.08 -34.76
CA GLN A 61 -8.05 11.42 -34.41
C GLN A 61 -7.62 11.54 -32.95
N GLU A 62 -8.36 10.89 -32.05
CA GLU A 62 -8.05 10.87 -30.61
C GLU A 62 -6.73 10.14 -30.30
N ALA A 63 -6.47 8.99 -30.94
CA ALA A 63 -5.20 8.29 -30.76
C ALA A 63 -4.01 9.12 -31.28
N CYS A 64 -4.16 9.75 -32.44
CA CYS A 64 -3.16 10.67 -32.98
C CYS A 64 -2.95 11.89 -32.05
N LEU A 65 -4.03 12.43 -31.47
CA LEU A 65 -3.95 13.54 -30.52
C LEU A 65 -3.23 13.14 -29.23
N ARG A 66 -3.52 11.96 -28.67
CA ARG A 66 -2.81 11.43 -27.49
C ARG A 66 -1.31 11.28 -27.75
N LEU A 67 -0.95 10.73 -28.91
CA LEU A 67 0.47 10.61 -29.31
C LEU A 67 1.14 12.00 -29.41
N ALA A 68 0.47 12.97 -30.03
CA ALA A 68 0.97 14.35 -30.12
C ALA A 68 1.07 15.03 -28.74
N GLN A 69 0.10 14.84 -27.85
CA GLN A 69 0.14 15.36 -26.47
C GLN A 69 1.33 14.80 -25.70
N ARG A 70 1.56 13.49 -25.79
CA ARG A 70 2.70 12.84 -25.14
C ARG A 70 4.01 13.41 -25.67
N ALA A 71 4.11 13.62 -26.98
CA ALA A 71 5.26 14.24 -27.59
C ALA A 71 5.50 15.69 -27.11
N VAL A 72 4.46 16.52 -27.04
CA VAL A 72 4.56 17.88 -26.50
C VAL A 72 5.05 17.86 -25.05
N LYS A 73 4.50 16.98 -24.21
CA LYS A 73 4.89 16.84 -22.81
C LYS A 73 6.39 16.55 -22.65
N ILE A 74 6.95 15.66 -23.47
CA ILE A 74 8.39 15.35 -23.45
C ILE A 74 9.23 16.61 -23.72
N LEU A 75 8.86 17.43 -24.71
CA LEU A 75 9.59 18.69 -24.99
C LEU A 75 9.43 19.71 -23.87
N ILE A 76 8.25 19.80 -23.23
CA ILE A 76 8.04 20.68 -22.07
C ILE A 76 8.97 20.27 -20.93
N ASP A 77 9.06 18.97 -20.64
CA ASP A 77 9.91 18.44 -19.59
C ASP A 77 11.40 18.73 -19.87
N VAL A 78 11.85 18.55 -21.11
CA VAL A 78 13.22 18.93 -21.54
C VAL A 78 13.44 20.43 -21.41
N ASN A 79 12.51 21.26 -21.86
CA ASN A 79 12.61 22.71 -21.76
C ASN A 79 12.72 23.17 -20.30
N ASN A 80 11.88 22.63 -19.42
CA ASN A 80 11.89 22.96 -17.98
C ASN A 80 13.20 22.56 -17.30
N GLN A 81 13.78 21.41 -17.69
CA GLN A 81 15.09 21.00 -17.16
C GLN A 81 16.24 21.89 -17.66
N MET A 82 16.12 22.39 -18.90
CA MET A 82 17.15 23.19 -19.58
C MET A 82 16.97 24.70 -19.46
N ASP A 83 15.93 25.16 -18.76
CA ASP A 83 15.65 26.59 -18.64
C ASP A 83 16.85 27.36 -18.06
N GLY A 84 17.23 28.44 -18.75
CA GLY A 84 18.42 29.23 -18.45
C GLY A 84 19.79 28.55 -18.63
N ARG A 85 19.86 27.28 -19.08
CA ARG A 85 21.12 26.48 -19.13
C ARG A 85 21.40 25.86 -20.51
N TRP A 86 20.71 26.30 -21.55
CA TRP A 86 20.79 25.68 -22.87
C TRP A 86 22.12 25.89 -23.59
N GLU A 87 22.83 27.00 -23.35
CA GLU A 87 24.14 27.27 -23.97
C GLU A 87 25.20 26.24 -23.52
N THR A 88 25.01 25.66 -22.34
CA THR A 88 25.86 24.63 -21.75
C THR A 88 25.31 23.22 -21.93
N ALA A 89 24.33 23.03 -22.84
CA ALA A 89 23.70 21.72 -23.04
C ALA A 89 24.72 20.64 -23.42
N PRO A 90 24.70 19.46 -22.77
CA PRO A 90 25.56 18.35 -23.15
C PRO A 90 25.37 17.96 -24.62
N LYS A 91 26.47 17.68 -25.33
CA LYS A 91 26.42 17.23 -26.74
C LYS A 91 25.58 15.96 -26.93
N THR A 92 25.52 15.10 -25.90
CA THR A 92 24.68 13.90 -25.88
C THR A 92 23.20 14.25 -25.89
N LEU A 93 22.77 15.25 -25.12
CA LEU A 93 21.39 15.74 -25.10
C LEU A 93 20.99 16.33 -26.45
N ILE A 94 21.88 17.10 -27.09
CA ILE A 94 21.65 17.66 -28.43
C ILE A 94 21.41 16.52 -29.45
N LYS A 95 22.24 15.48 -29.43
CA LYS A 95 22.04 14.30 -30.29
C LYS A 95 20.73 13.57 -30.00
N SER A 96 20.33 13.45 -28.73
CA SER A 96 19.03 12.87 -28.37
C SER A 96 17.86 13.72 -28.88
N LEU A 97 17.97 15.06 -28.86
CA LEU A 97 16.98 15.97 -29.44
C LEU A 97 16.88 15.84 -30.95
N GLU A 98 18.00 15.63 -31.64
CA GLU A 98 18.02 15.33 -33.09
C GLU A 98 17.32 14.00 -33.39
N LYS A 99 17.62 12.94 -32.63
CA LYS A 99 16.94 11.63 -32.77
C LYS A 99 15.43 11.77 -32.51
N TYR A 100 15.06 12.52 -31.49
CA TYR A 100 13.66 12.80 -31.17
C TYR A 100 12.94 13.57 -32.29
N ARG A 101 13.60 14.58 -32.87
CA ARG A 101 13.10 15.28 -34.07
C ARG A 101 12.86 14.31 -35.23
N ASP A 102 13.77 13.36 -35.45
CA ASP A 102 13.63 12.38 -36.54
C ASP A 102 12.46 11.40 -36.30
N THR A 103 12.21 11.04 -35.03
CA THR A 103 11.00 10.31 -34.63
C THR A 103 9.74 11.13 -34.91
N LEU A 104 9.72 12.41 -34.52
CA LEU A 104 8.60 13.30 -34.83
C LEU A 104 8.36 13.47 -36.33
N ALA A 105 9.42 13.57 -37.13
CA ALA A 105 9.30 13.64 -38.58
C ALA A 105 8.68 12.36 -39.17
N SER A 106 8.95 11.21 -38.55
CA SER A 106 8.34 9.94 -38.95
C SER A 106 6.86 9.87 -38.57
N ILE A 107 6.49 10.36 -37.39
CA ILE A 107 5.09 10.53 -36.97
C ILE A 107 4.35 11.47 -37.93
N GLN A 108 4.95 12.62 -38.26
CA GLN A 108 4.37 13.61 -39.17
C GLN A 108 4.11 13.02 -40.56
N ARG A 109 5.10 12.32 -41.13
CA ARG A 109 4.96 11.62 -42.42
C ARG A 109 3.83 10.60 -42.39
N TYR A 110 3.76 9.80 -41.33
CA TYR A 110 2.69 8.82 -41.17
C TYR A 110 1.30 9.49 -41.08
N MET A 111 1.16 10.54 -40.26
CA MET A 111 -0.11 11.27 -40.12
C MET A 111 -0.54 11.95 -41.43
N ALA A 112 0.39 12.50 -42.20
CA ALA A 112 0.12 13.07 -43.52
C ALA A 112 -0.41 11.99 -44.49
N LEU A 113 0.23 10.82 -44.52
CA LEU A 113 -0.27 9.68 -45.30
C LEU A 113 -1.69 9.27 -44.86
N GLN A 114 -1.95 9.22 -43.55
CA GLN A 114 -3.27 8.90 -43.02
C GLN A 114 -4.31 9.99 -43.35
N ALA A 115 -3.92 11.25 -43.50
CA ALA A 115 -4.82 12.32 -43.93
C ALA A 115 -5.27 12.15 -45.40
N GLU A 116 -4.42 11.61 -46.27
CA GLU A 116 -4.71 11.45 -47.71
C GLU A 116 -5.51 10.18 -48.08
N VAL A 117 -5.44 9.10 -47.29
CA VAL A 117 -6.05 7.81 -47.66
C VAL A 117 -7.57 7.94 -47.86
N LYS A 118 -8.17 7.37 -48.91
CA LYS A 118 -9.63 7.43 -49.09
C LYS A 118 -10.38 6.57 -48.05
N TRP A 119 -11.50 7.06 -47.53
CA TRP A 119 -12.27 6.46 -46.41
C TRP A 119 -12.55 4.95 -46.54
N ALA A 120 -12.84 4.45 -47.75
CA ALA A 120 -13.13 3.03 -47.99
C ALA A 120 -11.89 2.13 -47.79
N LYS A 121 -10.68 2.62 -48.11
CA LYS A 121 -9.43 1.91 -47.85
C LYS A 121 -9.06 1.95 -46.36
N ARG A 122 -9.47 3.00 -45.64
CA ARG A 122 -9.26 3.14 -44.19
C ARG A 122 -10.06 2.12 -43.37
N PHE A 123 -11.29 1.82 -43.78
CA PHE A 123 -12.12 0.85 -43.05
C PHE A 123 -11.53 -0.57 -43.09
N ALA A 124 -10.96 -0.98 -44.24
CA ALA A 124 -10.31 -2.29 -44.39
C ALA A 124 -8.94 -2.38 -43.67
N THR A 125 -8.34 -1.26 -43.27
CA THR A 125 -6.98 -1.19 -42.69
C THR A 125 -6.97 -0.74 -41.23
N LYS A 126 -8.12 -0.68 -40.55
CA LYS A 126 -8.23 -0.18 -39.18
C LYS A 126 -7.27 -0.87 -38.21
N GLY A 127 -7.07 -2.19 -38.31
CA GLY A 127 -6.11 -2.94 -37.50
C GLY A 127 -4.67 -2.47 -37.70
N SER A 128 -4.23 -2.43 -38.96
CA SER A 128 -2.88 -1.97 -39.34
C SER A 128 -2.60 -0.52 -38.93
N ILE A 129 -3.59 0.38 -38.99
CA ILE A 129 -3.41 1.78 -38.55
C ILE A 129 -3.15 1.84 -37.04
N THR A 130 -3.81 0.97 -36.27
CA THR A 130 -3.70 0.94 -34.81
C THR A 130 -2.35 0.35 -34.38
N GLU A 131 -1.91 -0.71 -35.06
CA GLU A 131 -0.58 -1.31 -34.91
C GLU A 131 0.53 -0.29 -35.21
N SER A 132 0.48 0.39 -36.36
CA SER A 132 1.48 1.43 -36.68
C SER A 132 1.47 2.64 -35.73
N LEU A 133 0.33 2.97 -35.11
CA LEU A 133 0.29 4.00 -34.06
C LEU A 133 0.95 3.50 -32.77
N SER A 134 0.83 2.22 -32.46
CA SER A 134 1.54 1.57 -31.35
C SER A 134 3.06 1.60 -31.58
N ASP A 135 3.52 1.24 -32.78
CA ASP A 135 4.95 1.28 -33.13
C ASP A 135 5.54 2.69 -32.99
N LEU A 136 4.77 3.72 -33.38
CA LEU A 136 5.18 5.11 -33.22
C LEU A 136 5.22 5.57 -31.76
N ASP A 137 4.35 5.02 -30.90
CA ASP A 137 4.35 5.29 -29.46
C ASP A 137 5.54 4.61 -28.76
N GLU A 138 5.93 3.42 -29.22
CA GLU A 138 7.16 2.72 -28.80
C GLU A 138 8.41 3.54 -29.19
N LEU A 139 8.49 4.01 -30.44
CA LEU A 139 9.58 4.88 -30.88
C LEU A 139 9.68 6.20 -30.08
N LEU A 140 8.55 6.75 -29.64
CA LEU A 140 8.52 7.92 -28.76
C LEU A 140 9.04 7.58 -27.36
N THR A 141 8.70 6.38 -26.86
CA THR A 141 9.17 5.85 -25.57
C THR A 141 10.67 5.64 -25.58
N ASP A 142 11.21 5.01 -26.62
CA ASP A 142 12.65 4.80 -26.81
C ASP A 142 13.43 6.11 -26.85
N ALA A 143 12.90 7.11 -27.55
CA ALA A 143 13.51 8.44 -27.59
C ALA A 143 13.50 9.09 -26.19
N THR A 144 12.42 8.89 -25.42
CA THR A 144 12.29 9.39 -24.05
C THR A 144 13.29 8.75 -23.09
N GLN A 145 13.42 7.42 -23.14
CA GLN A 145 14.40 6.69 -22.34
C GLN A 145 15.84 7.12 -22.71
N GLY A 146 16.09 7.36 -24.00
CA GLY A 146 17.35 7.92 -24.47
C GLY A 146 17.72 9.26 -23.81
N PHE A 147 16.74 10.13 -23.54
CA PHE A 147 16.97 11.37 -22.79
C PHE A 147 17.36 11.08 -21.33
N GLN A 148 16.62 10.21 -20.66
CA GLN A 148 16.89 9.87 -19.25
C GLN A 148 18.30 9.29 -19.07
N ILE A 149 18.69 8.35 -19.94
CA ILE A 149 20.04 7.74 -19.92
C ILE A 149 21.11 8.79 -20.20
N ALA A 150 20.93 9.63 -21.22
CA ALA A 150 21.89 10.68 -21.55
C ALA A 150 22.08 11.69 -20.40
N THR A 151 20.99 12.04 -19.70
CA THR A 151 21.02 12.91 -18.53
C THR A 151 21.76 12.26 -17.36
N LEU A 152 21.47 10.99 -17.04
CA LEU A 152 22.17 10.25 -15.97
C LEU A 152 23.67 10.14 -16.22
N ILE A 153 24.08 9.82 -17.45
CA ILE A 153 25.48 9.77 -17.85
C ILE A 153 26.15 11.14 -17.67
N SER A 154 25.45 12.21 -18.08
CA SER A 154 25.98 13.57 -17.91
C SER A 154 26.14 13.97 -16.45
N ILE A 155 25.20 13.58 -15.58
CA ILE A 155 25.30 13.81 -14.13
C ILE A 155 26.50 13.03 -13.56
N HIS A 156 26.66 11.76 -13.94
CA HIS A 156 27.77 10.94 -13.49
C HIS A 156 29.13 11.54 -13.88
N HIS A 157 29.27 12.04 -15.12
CA HIS A 157 30.48 12.73 -15.54
C HIS A 157 30.72 14.04 -14.79
N ALA A 158 29.67 14.83 -14.53
CA ALA A 158 29.78 16.06 -13.75
C ALA A 158 30.20 15.80 -12.29
N VAL A 159 29.64 14.77 -11.65
CA VAL A 159 29.99 14.37 -10.28
C VAL A 159 31.40 13.77 -10.22
N SER A 160 31.76 12.92 -11.18
CA SER A 160 33.09 12.29 -11.24
C SER A 160 34.21 13.29 -11.55
N SER A 161 33.92 14.38 -12.27
CA SER A 161 34.89 15.45 -12.54
C SER A 161 34.93 16.52 -11.43
N ALA A 162 33.91 16.60 -10.59
CA ALA A 162 33.85 17.49 -9.43
C ALA A 162 34.55 16.94 -8.18
N HIS A 163 35.21 15.78 -8.26
CA HIS A 163 36.21 15.34 -7.29
C HIS A 163 37.61 15.77 -7.76
N PRO A 164 38.05 17.02 -7.48
CA PRO A 164 39.44 17.38 -7.69
C PRO A 164 40.29 16.60 -6.68
N GLU A 165 41.30 15.94 -7.20
CA GLU A 165 42.38 15.26 -6.49
C GLU A 165 42.86 16.06 -5.27
N LEU A 166 42.46 15.61 -4.07
CA LEU A 166 43.15 15.90 -2.81
C LEU A 166 44.39 15.01 -2.70
N SER A 167 45.26 15.03 -3.72
CA SER A 167 46.55 14.35 -3.68
C SER A 167 47.62 15.25 -4.29
N ASN A 168 48.14 16.17 -3.47
CA ASN A 168 49.49 16.69 -3.63
C ASN A 168 50.05 17.24 -2.31
N GLY A 169 51.18 16.64 -1.89
CA GLY A 169 52.05 17.04 -0.77
C GLY A 169 51.86 16.17 0.48
N THR A 170 52.84 15.44 1.04
CA THR A 170 54.30 15.65 1.05
C THR A 170 54.97 14.35 1.57
N ASP A 171 56.06 13.92 0.94
CA ASP A 171 57.05 12.94 1.45
C ASP A 171 57.78 13.53 2.69
N PRO A 172 58.31 12.75 3.66
CA PRO A 172 59.60 12.10 3.41
C PRO A 172 59.88 10.75 4.12
N ASP A 173 60.82 10.01 3.51
CA ASP A 173 61.89 9.19 4.11
C ASP A 173 61.56 8.07 5.09
N ILE A 174 61.61 6.80 4.64
CA ILE A 174 62.21 5.65 5.37
C ILE A 174 62.82 4.64 4.35
N PRO A 175 64.03 4.08 4.61
CA PRO A 175 64.88 3.51 3.57
C PRO A 175 64.68 2.01 3.27
N THR A 176 65.01 1.71 2.02
CA THR A 176 65.56 0.48 1.43
C THR A 176 65.99 -0.66 2.37
N SER A 177 65.32 -1.81 2.25
CA SER A 177 65.95 -3.15 2.28
C SER A 177 65.07 -4.11 1.47
N GLN A 178 65.46 -4.47 0.25
CA GLN A 178 66.36 -5.58 -0.09
C GLN A 178 65.56 -6.85 -0.43
N ILE A 179 65.53 -7.10 -1.73
CA ILE A 179 64.98 -8.26 -2.42
C ILE A 179 65.87 -9.47 -2.11
N CYS A 180 65.23 -10.60 -1.78
CA CYS A 180 65.82 -11.93 -1.99
C CYS A 180 64.73 -12.86 -2.52
N SER A 181 64.94 -13.34 -3.74
CA SER A 181 64.22 -14.45 -4.36
C SER A 181 64.92 -15.76 -3.97
N ASP A 182 64.13 -16.83 -3.81
CA ASP A 182 64.45 -18.25 -4.12
C ASP A 182 63.17 -19.05 -3.78
N GLU A 183 62.41 -19.57 -4.76
CA GLU A 183 62.54 -20.84 -5.48
C GLU A 183 62.06 -22.11 -4.74
N VAL A 184 61.10 -22.79 -5.41
CA VAL A 184 60.86 -24.25 -5.50
C VAL A 184 60.20 -25.00 -4.32
N GLY A 185 59.04 -25.61 -4.61
CA GLY A 185 58.53 -26.79 -3.90
C GLY A 185 57.03 -27.07 -4.02
N SER A 186 56.63 -27.93 -4.96
CA SER A 186 55.40 -28.76 -4.91
C SER A 186 55.83 -30.23 -4.74
N PRO A 187 54.94 -31.21 -4.51
CA PRO A 187 53.65 -31.24 -3.79
C PRO A 187 53.61 -32.37 -2.73
N THR A 188 52.75 -32.28 -1.71
CA THR A 188 52.27 -33.49 -1.00
C THR A 188 50.82 -33.36 -0.58
N ALA A 189 50.12 -34.46 -0.81
CA ALA A 189 48.71 -34.69 -0.59
C ALA A 189 48.35 -34.84 0.90
N GLU A 190 47.03 -34.91 1.12
CA GLU A 190 46.32 -35.30 2.34
C GLU A 190 46.13 -34.20 3.39
N GLU A 191 44.95 -33.59 3.40
CA GLU A 191 44.00 -33.81 4.50
C GLU A 191 42.61 -33.27 4.14
N ARG A 192 41.61 -34.15 4.30
CA ARG A 192 40.20 -33.77 4.40
C ARG A 192 40.03 -33.05 5.73
N ASP A 193 39.54 -31.82 5.73
CA ASP A 193 38.69 -31.40 6.84
C ASP A 193 37.64 -30.36 6.43
N ASN A 194 36.48 -30.52 7.03
CA ASN A 194 35.27 -29.72 6.86
C ASN A 194 35.51 -28.28 7.34
N GLN A 195 35.18 -27.30 6.50
CA GLN A 195 34.86 -25.96 6.98
C GLN A 195 33.50 -25.50 6.44
N ASN A 196 32.51 -25.65 7.31
CA ASN A 196 31.29 -24.85 7.33
C ASN A 196 31.69 -23.36 7.33
N VAL A 197 31.42 -22.67 6.24
CA VAL A 197 31.42 -21.20 6.20
C VAL A 197 30.07 -20.73 6.75
N PRO A 198 30.02 -19.89 7.81
CA PRO A 198 28.78 -19.28 8.25
C PRO A 198 28.28 -18.30 7.17
N ARG A 199 27.08 -18.55 6.63
CA ARG A 199 26.33 -17.54 5.87
C ARG A 199 26.14 -16.30 6.76
N PRO A 200 26.36 -15.08 6.24
CA PRO A 200 26.02 -13.88 6.98
C PRO A 200 24.49 -13.79 7.09
N LEU A 201 23.97 -13.90 8.31
CA LEU A 201 22.60 -13.51 8.64
C LEU A 201 22.52 -11.99 8.47
N LEU A 202 21.93 -11.56 7.34
CA LEU A 202 21.47 -10.19 7.18
C LEU A 202 20.43 -9.91 8.25
N ALA A 203 20.74 -8.97 9.14
CA ALA A 203 19.80 -8.43 10.10
C ALA A 203 18.68 -7.71 9.31
N LEU A 204 17.53 -8.37 9.17
CA LEU A 204 16.30 -7.71 8.76
C LEU A 204 15.95 -6.71 9.87
N THR A 205 16.08 -5.43 9.57
CA THR A 205 15.58 -4.36 10.43
C THR A 205 14.06 -4.46 10.48
N ASN A 206 13.52 -4.75 11.68
CA ASN A 206 12.10 -4.67 11.96
C ASN A 206 11.64 -3.21 11.85
N SER A 207 11.27 -2.76 10.65
CA SER A 207 10.54 -1.51 10.46
C SER A 207 9.05 -1.81 10.64
N GLU A 208 8.51 -1.48 11.83
CA GLU A 208 7.07 -1.48 12.08
C GLU A 208 6.43 -0.16 11.64
N ASP A 209 6.80 0.36 10.47
CA ASP A 209 6.15 1.53 9.87
C ASP A 209 4.89 1.08 9.13
N PHE A 210 3.80 0.97 9.89
CA PHE A 210 2.46 0.74 9.38
C PHE A 210 2.01 1.91 8.47
N ILE A 211 0.90 1.74 7.74
CA ILE A 211 0.02 2.88 7.38
C ILE A 211 -0.59 3.41 8.68
N HIS A 212 0.25 3.95 9.56
CA HIS A 212 -0.16 4.86 10.59
C HIS A 212 -0.51 6.14 9.82
N LEU A 213 -1.75 6.25 9.38
CA LEU A 213 -2.40 7.53 9.61
C LEU A 213 -2.39 7.66 11.14
N GLN A 214 -1.31 8.24 11.67
CA GLN A 214 -1.12 8.53 13.09
C GLN A 214 -2.48 8.88 13.66
N GLU A 215 -2.95 8.23 14.73
CA GLU A 215 -4.20 8.67 15.35
C GLU A 215 -3.95 10.08 15.88
N TRP A 216 -4.23 11.07 15.04
CA TRP A 216 -4.00 12.46 15.36
C TRP A 216 -4.96 12.77 16.49
N PRO A 217 -4.47 13.31 17.61
CA PRO A 217 -5.35 13.80 18.63
C PRO A 217 -6.35 14.77 18.00
N GLU A 218 -7.63 14.62 18.35
CA GLU A 218 -8.77 15.32 17.74
C GLU A 218 -8.53 16.84 17.61
N TYR A 219 -7.72 17.41 18.52
CA TYR A 219 -7.30 18.81 18.57
C TYR A 219 -6.28 19.26 17.51
N GLN A 220 -5.30 18.43 17.09
CA GLN A 220 -4.30 18.84 16.07
C GLN A 220 -4.92 19.00 14.68
N PHE A 221 -6.07 18.35 14.45
CA PHE A 221 -6.83 18.45 13.21
C PHE A 221 -7.52 19.82 13.00
N HIS A 222 -7.82 20.57 14.07
CA HIS A 222 -8.50 21.86 13.96
C HIS A 222 -7.64 22.91 13.26
N THR A 223 -6.31 22.80 13.39
CA THR A 223 -5.36 23.73 12.79
C THR A 223 -5.19 23.46 11.30
N TYR A 224 -5.11 22.20 10.89
CA TYR A 224 -4.80 21.78 9.51
C TYR A 224 -5.83 22.25 8.47
N ILE A 225 -7.14 22.10 8.76
CA ILE A 225 -8.21 22.50 7.82
C ILE A 225 -8.40 24.04 7.78
N SER A 226 -7.89 24.78 8.78
CA SER A 226 -7.98 26.25 8.84
C SER A 226 -6.74 26.96 8.31
N SER A 227 -5.56 26.34 8.32
CA SER A 227 -4.28 27.00 8.02
C SER A 227 -3.87 26.98 6.55
N ASP A 228 -4.55 26.21 5.70
CA ASP A 228 -4.03 25.86 4.38
C ASP A 228 -4.42 26.86 3.28
N LYS A 229 -4.01 28.14 3.44
CA LYS A 229 -4.17 29.17 2.39
C LYS A 229 -3.04 29.14 1.34
N ALA A 230 -2.01 28.30 1.50
CA ALA A 230 -0.76 28.42 0.76
C ALA A 230 -0.60 27.42 -0.42
N SER A 231 -1.32 26.30 -0.43
CA SER A 231 -1.27 25.29 -1.49
C SER A 231 -2.42 25.53 -2.49
N GLY A 232 -2.12 25.97 -3.72
CA GLY A 232 -3.10 26.43 -4.71
C GLY A 232 -4.08 25.39 -5.29
N HIS A 233 -4.38 24.32 -4.56
CA HIS A 233 -5.33 23.26 -4.94
C HIS A 233 -6.44 23.18 -3.89
N HIS A 234 -7.17 24.28 -3.70
CA HIS A 234 -8.30 24.33 -2.78
C HIS A 234 -9.49 23.55 -3.33
N PHE A 235 -9.73 22.36 -2.78
CA PHE A 235 -11.01 21.67 -2.97
C PHE A 235 -12.17 22.54 -2.47
N GLN A 236 -13.18 22.73 -3.32
CA GLN A 236 -14.29 23.61 -2.99
C GLN A 236 -15.15 23.01 -1.87
N LYS A 237 -15.50 23.85 -0.88
CA LYS A 237 -16.46 23.50 0.17
C LYS A 237 -17.87 23.76 -0.35
N TYR A 238 -18.72 22.75 -0.30
CA TYR A 238 -20.10 22.84 -0.76
C TYR A 238 -21.08 22.78 0.40
N LYS A 239 -22.17 23.55 0.28
CA LYS A 239 -23.33 23.41 1.17
C LYS A 239 -24.24 22.33 0.64
N ARG A 240 -24.90 21.60 1.55
CA ARG A 240 -25.86 20.56 1.15
C ARG A 240 -26.98 21.07 0.23
N SER A 241 -27.38 22.33 0.38
CA SER A 241 -28.38 23.02 -0.45
C SER A 241 -27.94 23.29 -1.89
N GLU A 242 -26.63 23.27 -2.16
CA GLU A 242 -26.06 23.47 -3.52
C GLU A 242 -26.04 22.16 -4.32
N ILE A 243 -26.39 21.04 -3.68
CA ILE A 243 -26.29 19.70 -4.23
C ILE A 243 -27.68 19.11 -4.38
N ARG A 244 -28.08 18.86 -5.62
CA ARG A 244 -29.32 18.14 -5.92
C ARG A 244 -28.99 16.67 -6.05
N LEU A 245 -29.54 15.82 -5.18
CA LEU A 245 -29.37 14.38 -5.36
C LEU A 245 -30.21 13.94 -6.56
N CYS A 246 -29.58 13.20 -7.46
CA CYS A 246 -30.29 12.44 -8.48
C CYS A 246 -30.88 11.18 -7.83
N THR A 247 -31.70 10.44 -8.58
CA THR A 247 -32.38 9.22 -8.12
C THR A 247 -31.46 8.33 -7.29
N PRO A 248 -31.91 7.76 -6.16
CA PRO A 248 -31.08 6.91 -5.33
C PRO A 248 -30.44 5.81 -6.18
N THR A 249 -29.12 5.74 -6.09
CA THR A 249 -28.31 4.72 -6.74
C THR A 249 -28.66 3.35 -6.20
N ARG A 250 -28.40 2.33 -7.03
CA ARG A 250 -28.54 0.93 -6.64
C ARG A 250 -27.71 0.64 -5.39
N LYS A 251 -28.11 -0.37 -4.63
CA LYS A 251 -27.35 -0.84 -3.46
C LYS A 251 -25.93 -1.22 -3.88
N THR A 252 -24.99 -0.34 -3.60
CA THR A 252 -23.55 -0.55 -3.75
C THR A 252 -22.98 -1.08 -2.43
N GLU A 253 -22.00 -1.98 -2.53
CA GLU A 253 -21.31 -2.55 -1.38
C GLU A 253 -19.97 -1.84 -1.11
N GLY A 254 -19.42 -2.06 0.08
CA GLY A 254 -18.10 -1.55 0.48
C GLY A 254 -18.04 -0.03 0.56
N TRP A 255 -16.95 0.58 0.07
CA TRP A 255 -16.74 2.03 0.15
C TRP A 255 -17.70 2.82 -0.73
N TRP A 256 -18.24 2.22 -1.78
CA TRP A 256 -19.28 2.85 -2.60
C TRP A 256 -20.66 2.84 -1.94
N SER A 257 -20.84 2.20 -0.78
CA SER A 257 -22.09 2.26 -0.02
C SER A 257 -22.52 3.70 0.24
N SER A 258 -23.83 4.00 0.21
CA SER A 258 -24.33 5.38 0.45
C SER A 258 -23.84 6.44 -0.55
N ALA A 259 -23.22 6.04 -1.65
CA ALA A 259 -22.76 6.94 -2.67
C ALA A 259 -23.80 7.05 -3.79
N ALA A 260 -24.11 8.26 -4.25
CA ALA A 260 -25.20 8.57 -5.15
C ALA A 260 -24.80 9.54 -6.26
N GLU A 261 -25.55 9.55 -7.38
CA GLU A 261 -25.41 10.59 -8.38
C GLU A 261 -26.02 11.89 -7.84
N ALA A 262 -25.36 13.01 -8.11
CA ALA A 262 -25.81 14.34 -7.74
C ALA A 262 -25.51 15.36 -8.83
N GLU A 263 -26.13 16.52 -8.74
CA GLU A 263 -25.90 17.66 -9.62
C GLU A 263 -25.46 18.86 -8.79
N VAL A 264 -24.35 19.46 -9.18
CA VAL A 264 -23.75 20.64 -8.54
C VAL A 264 -23.42 21.66 -9.62
N GLY A 265 -24.09 22.82 -9.58
CA GLY A 265 -23.91 23.87 -10.58
C GLY A 265 -24.21 23.42 -12.02
N GLY A 266 -25.17 22.53 -12.24
CA GLY A 266 -25.50 21.99 -13.57
C GLY A 266 -24.62 20.81 -14.01
N ARG A 267 -23.58 20.47 -13.26
CA ARG A 267 -22.69 19.34 -13.55
C ARG A 267 -23.11 18.11 -12.76
N LYS A 268 -23.23 16.98 -13.45
CA LYS A 268 -23.39 15.66 -12.82
C LYS A 268 -22.08 15.27 -12.14
N VAL A 269 -22.18 14.88 -10.87
CA VAL A 269 -21.09 14.50 -9.99
C VAL A 269 -21.53 13.30 -9.17
N PHE A 270 -20.59 12.64 -8.51
CA PHE A 270 -20.90 11.59 -7.57
C PHE A 270 -20.73 12.09 -6.14
N ILE A 271 -21.61 11.70 -5.22
CA ILE A 271 -21.55 12.11 -3.82
C ILE A 271 -21.48 10.88 -2.92
N LYS A 272 -20.43 10.75 -2.13
CA LYS A 272 -20.34 9.78 -1.04
C LYS A 272 -20.88 10.43 0.23
N LEU A 273 -22.02 9.93 0.73
CA LEU A 273 -22.61 10.37 1.99
C LEU A 273 -22.07 9.50 3.14
N TYR A 274 -21.68 10.14 4.24
CA TYR A 274 -21.25 9.44 5.45
C TYR A 274 -22.45 9.41 6.41
N GLY A 275 -23.07 8.24 6.53
CA GLY A 275 -24.29 8.04 7.33
C GLY A 275 -24.04 8.10 8.83
N GLN A 276 -25.07 8.46 9.60
CA GLN A 276 -25.02 8.58 11.06
C GLN A 276 -25.02 7.24 11.81
N GLU A 277 -25.18 6.11 11.11
CA GLU A 277 -25.29 4.79 11.74
C GLU A 277 -23.99 4.36 12.44
N SER A 278 -22.84 4.85 11.98
CA SER A 278 -21.57 4.64 12.66
C SER A 278 -21.28 5.81 13.61
N GLY A 279 -20.98 5.53 14.89
CA GLY A 279 -20.48 6.56 15.82
C GLY A 279 -19.16 7.23 15.39
N ASN A 280 -18.60 6.83 14.24
CA ASN A 280 -17.33 7.29 13.68
C ASN A 280 -17.48 8.07 12.37
N THR A 281 -18.70 8.47 11.96
CA THR A 281 -18.96 9.16 10.67
C THR A 281 -17.96 10.25 10.32
N ILE A 282 -17.61 11.12 11.27
CA ILE A 282 -16.69 12.25 11.05
C ILE A 282 -15.24 11.75 10.88
N LYS A 283 -14.83 10.72 11.62
CA LYS A 283 -13.49 10.12 11.52
C LYS A 283 -13.31 9.49 10.14
N ASP A 284 -14.30 8.70 9.70
CA ASP A 284 -14.29 8.03 8.40
C ASP A 284 -14.25 9.07 7.26
N TRP A 285 -15.09 10.11 7.34
CA TRP A 285 -15.08 11.22 6.37
C TRP A 285 -13.74 11.97 6.32
N LEU A 286 -13.17 12.33 7.47
CA LEU A 286 -11.89 13.05 7.54
C LEU A 286 -10.74 12.23 6.96
N GLN A 287 -10.75 10.93 7.23
CA GLN A 287 -9.75 10.00 6.72
C GLN A 287 -9.80 9.91 5.20
N ASP A 288 -10.99 9.71 4.64
CA ASP A 288 -11.18 9.66 3.19
C ASP A 288 -10.78 10.97 2.52
N VAL A 289 -11.17 12.12 3.09
CA VAL A 289 -10.75 13.43 2.57
C VAL A 289 -9.23 13.53 2.54
N LYS A 290 -8.53 13.16 3.62
CA LYS A 290 -7.06 13.22 3.67
C LYS A 290 -6.40 12.32 2.62
N LEU A 291 -6.94 11.13 2.44
CA LEU A 291 -6.41 10.17 1.50
C LEU A 291 -6.64 10.65 0.06
N LEU A 292 -7.86 11.12 -0.25
CA LEU A 292 -8.22 11.64 -1.57
C LEU A 292 -7.52 12.96 -1.92
N GLN A 293 -7.12 13.77 -0.94
CA GLN A 293 -6.33 14.98 -1.17
C GLN A 293 -4.95 14.70 -1.75
N ASN A 294 -4.40 13.50 -1.48
CA ASN A 294 -3.04 13.12 -1.85
C ASN A 294 -3.00 12.10 -2.99
N LEU A 295 -4.16 11.63 -3.49
CA LEU A 295 -4.23 10.60 -4.52
C LEU A 295 -4.84 11.14 -5.81
N PHE A 296 -4.00 11.28 -6.83
CA PHE A 296 -4.38 11.73 -8.17
C PHE A 296 -4.06 10.65 -9.19
N HIS A 297 -5.08 9.85 -9.55
CA HIS A 297 -4.95 8.74 -10.48
C HIS A 297 -6.28 8.51 -11.22
N PRO A 298 -6.28 8.24 -12.54
CA PRO A 298 -7.52 8.06 -13.31
C PRO A 298 -8.38 6.89 -12.81
N HIS A 299 -7.75 5.84 -12.26
CA HIS A 299 -8.42 4.65 -11.73
C HIS A 299 -8.67 4.70 -10.21
N LEU A 300 -8.53 5.87 -9.59
CA LEU A 300 -8.89 6.12 -8.19
C LEU A 300 -9.95 7.24 -8.10
N PRO A 301 -10.75 7.29 -7.03
CA PRO A 301 -11.75 8.34 -6.86
C PRO A 301 -11.07 9.71 -6.84
N GLN A 302 -11.53 10.63 -7.69
CA GLN A 302 -10.99 11.99 -7.75
C GLN A 302 -11.92 12.95 -7.05
N MET A 303 -11.45 13.58 -5.97
CA MET A 303 -12.26 14.51 -5.19
C MET A 303 -12.46 15.83 -5.94
N LEU A 304 -13.71 16.27 -6.06
CA LEU A 304 -14.09 17.59 -6.59
C LEU A 304 -14.27 18.61 -5.45
N GLY A 305 -14.81 18.15 -4.31
CA GLY A 305 -15.05 18.99 -3.15
C GLY A 305 -15.64 18.20 -1.99
N LEU A 306 -15.93 18.91 -0.91
CA LEU A 306 -16.39 18.29 0.35
C LEU A 306 -17.39 19.17 1.09
N SER A 307 -18.11 18.57 2.01
CA SER A 307 -18.97 19.29 2.95
C SER A 307 -18.16 20.11 3.96
N ALA A 308 -18.81 21.08 4.61
CA ALA A 308 -18.26 21.65 5.83
C ALA A 308 -18.16 20.59 6.96
N ARG A 309 -17.20 20.74 7.87
CA ARG A 309 -16.99 19.80 9.00
C ARG A 309 -18.20 19.73 9.94
N ASN A 310 -18.95 20.82 10.06
CA ASN A 310 -20.17 20.92 10.87
C ASN A 310 -21.44 20.57 10.08
N ALA A 311 -21.32 20.01 8.87
CA ALA A 311 -22.48 19.53 8.15
C ALA A 311 -23.14 18.38 8.93
N PRO A 312 -24.48 18.36 9.04
CA PRO A 312 -25.20 17.30 9.78
C PRO A 312 -25.01 15.91 9.17
N VAL A 313 -24.70 15.86 7.86
CA VAL A 313 -24.30 14.67 7.12
C VAL A 313 -23.07 15.04 6.31
N PRO A 314 -21.86 14.62 6.73
CA PRO A 314 -20.64 14.85 5.98
C PRO A 314 -20.70 14.16 4.62
N PHE A 315 -20.06 14.74 3.62
CA PHE A 315 -19.99 14.17 2.27
C PHE A 315 -18.73 14.58 1.52
N VAL A 316 -18.40 13.77 0.50
CA VAL A 316 -17.36 14.07 -0.50
C VAL A 316 -18.00 14.01 -1.88
N LEU A 317 -17.65 14.99 -2.73
CA LEU A 317 -18.01 15.01 -4.14
C LEU A 317 -16.86 14.47 -4.97
N LEU A 318 -17.16 13.60 -5.93
CA LEU A 318 -16.21 12.90 -6.79
C LEU A 318 -16.51 13.17 -8.26
N VAL A 319 -15.46 13.17 -9.09
CA VAL A 319 -15.54 13.43 -10.53
C VAL A 319 -15.90 12.16 -11.31
N ASP A 320 -16.90 12.26 -12.21
CA ASP A 320 -17.20 11.33 -13.31
C ASP A 320 -17.30 9.82 -12.97
N VAL A 321 -17.55 9.45 -11.71
CA VAL A 321 -17.76 8.05 -11.31
C VAL A 321 -19.22 7.63 -11.54
N LEU A 322 -19.45 6.59 -12.34
CA LEU A 322 -20.70 5.84 -12.31
C LEU A 322 -20.55 4.67 -11.32
N THR A 323 -21.63 4.24 -10.69
CA THR A 323 -21.58 3.11 -9.74
C THR A 323 -22.16 1.83 -10.28
N ASN A 324 -22.09 1.64 -11.60
CA ASN A 324 -22.26 0.28 -12.10
C ASN A 324 -21.11 -0.54 -11.52
N THR A 325 -21.46 -1.67 -10.92
CA THR A 325 -20.45 -2.64 -10.51
C THR A 325 -19.79 -3.22 -11.77
N PRO A 326 -18.49 -3.55 -11.76
CA PRO A 326 -17.85 -4.20 -12.91
C PRO A 326 -18.61 -5.46 -13.36
N GLN A 327 -19.22 -6.17 -12.41
CA GLN A 327 -20.07 -7.34 -12.67
C GLN A 327 -21.33 -6.99 -13.48
N GLU A 328 -22.00 -5.88 -13.18
CA GLU A 328 -23.17 -5.44 -13.97
C GLU A 328 -22.79 -5.10 -15.40
N ILE A 329 -21.65 -4.42 -15.61
CA ILE A 329 -21.15 -4.09 -16.95
C ILE A 329 -20.79 -5.36 -17.72
N ILE A 330 -20.11 -6.32 -17.07
CA ILE A 330 -19.78 -7.61 -17.70
C ILE A 330 -21.07 -8.36 -18.06
N ILE A 331 -22.06 -8.42 -17.17
CA ILE A 331 -23.36 -9.06 -17.48
C ILE A 331 -24.06 -8.38 -18.65
N GLN A 332 -24.02 -7.05 -18.72
CA GLN A 332 -24.61 -6.28 -19.81
C GLN A 332 -23.87 -6.54 -21.14
N ASN A 333 -22.55 -6.63 -21.10
CA ASN A 333 -21.73 -6.96 -22.26
C ASN A 333 -21.95 -8.40 -22.72
N ILE A 334 -21.99 -9.39 -21.82
CA ILE A 334 -22.31 -10.79 -22.18
C ILE A 334 -23.65 -10.91 -22.91
N ARG A 335 -24.62 -10.03 -22.60
CA ARG A 335 -25.93 -10.01 -23.26
C ARG A 335 -25.92 -9.35 -24.64
N SER A 336 -24.95 -8.49 -24.93
CA SER A 336 -24.95 -7.62 -26.12
C SER A 336 -23.75 -7.83 -27.05
N THR A 337 -22.66 -8.42 -26.58
CA THR A 337 -21.37 -8.55 -27.28
C THR A 337 -20.87 -10.01 -27.27
N THR A 338 -19.66 -10.24 -27.80
CA THR A 338 -19.01 -11.55 -27.88
C THR A 338 -18.25 -11.87 -26.59
N VAL A 339 -17.93 -13.17 -26.39
CA VAL A 339 -17.05 -13.64 -25.31
C VAL A 339 -15.70 -12.92 -25.34
N GLU A 340 -15.14 -12.76 -26.54
CA GLU A 340 -13.86 -12.08 -26.76
C GLU A 340 -13.87 -10.63 -26.25
N SER A 341 -14.93 -9.87 -26.55
CA SER A 341 -15.09 -8.50 -26.06
C SER A 341 -15.23 -8.44 -24.53
N CYS A 342 -15.89 -9.43 -23.93
CA CYS A 342 -15.96 -9.53 -22.47
C CYS A 342 -14.60 -9.89 -21.85
N THR A 343 -13.82 -10.76 -22.49
CA THR A 343 -12.45 -11.09 -22.05
C THR A 343 -11.54 -9.86 -22.16
N GLU A 344 -11.59 -9.14 -23.27
CA GLU A 344 -10.82 -7.89 -23.46
C GLU A 344 -11.15 -6.86 -22.38
N MET A 345 -12.44 -6.72 -22.03
CA MET A 345 -12.87 -5.84 -20.94
C MET A 345 -12.30 -6.26 -19.57
N ILE A 346 -12.26 -7.57 -19.26
CA ILE A 346 -11.68 -8.05 -17.99
C ILE A 346 -10.17 -7.86 -17.97
N LEU A 347 -9.47 -8.06 -19.09
CA LEU A 347 -8.05 -7.77 -19.19
C LEU A 347 -7.75 -6.29 -19.04
N ARG A 348 -8.59 -5.42 -19.61
CA ARG A 348 -8.53 -3.97 -19.38
C ARG A 348 -8.70 -3.68 -17.89
N PHE A 349 -9.73 -4.21 -17.24
CA PHE A 349 -9.94 -4.07 -15.80
C PHE A 349 -8.73 -4.52 -14.98
N HIS A 350 -8.12 -5.66 -15.32
CA HIS A 350 -6.91 -6.14 -14.66
C HIS A 350 -5.78 -5.10 -14.76
N SER A 351 -5.52 -4.59 -15.97
CA SER A 351 -4.49 -3.57 -16.22
C SER A 351 -4.76 -2.28 -15.43
N GLU A 352 -6.00 -1.79 -15.45
CA GLU A 352 -6.40 -0.56 -14.73
C GLU A 352 -6.27 -0.70 -13.21
N ILE A 353 -6.58 -1.88 -12.64
CA ILE A 353 -6.39 -2.15 -11.20
C ILE A 353 -4.90 -2.25 -10.87
N GLN A 354 -4.13 -2.91 -11.73
CA GLN A 354 -2.68 -3.05 -11.54
C GLN A 354 -1.99 -1.69 -11.54
N ASP A 355 -2.36 -0.80 -12.47
CA ASP A 355 -1.88 0.58 -12.55
C ASP A 355 -2.23 1.36 -11.27
N ALA A 356 -3.49 1.30 -10.84
CA ALA A 356 -3.92 1.91 -9.57
C ALA A 356 -3.15 1.35 -8.36
N ALA A 357 -2.88 0.04 -8.33
CA ALA A 357 -2.16 -0.62 -7.25
C ALA A 357 -0.70 -0.18 -7.18
N LEU A 358 -0.03 -0.06 -8.33
CA LEU A 358 1.34 0.47 -8.43
C LEU A 358 1.40 1.93 -7.94
N PHE A 359 0.45 2.76 -8.39
CA PHE A 359 0.37 4.14 -7.96
C PHE A 359 0.17 4.26 -6.44
N LEU A 360 -0.73 3.46 -5.85
CA LEU A 360 -0.95 3.42 -4.40
C LEU A 360 0.30 2.96 -3.65
N ARG A 361 0.98 1.92 -4.15
CA ARG A 361 2.24 1.43 -3.59
C ARG A 361 3.28 2.54 -3.50
N GLN A 362 3.46 3.30 -4.58
CA GLN A 362 4.42 4.39 -4.65
C GLN A 362 4.01 5.59 -3.80
N SER A 363 2.75 6.02 -3.92
CA SER A 363 2.25 7.28 -3.30
C SER A 363 2.07 7.18 -1.79
N LEU A 364 1.76 5.99 -1.28
CA LEU A 364 1.52 5.75 0.15
C LEU A 364 2.65 4.93 0.80
N HIS A 365 3.72 4.62 0.05
CA HIS A 365 4.82 3.75 0.48
C HIS A 365 4.32 2.40 1.03
N LEU A 366 3.36 1.79 0.34
CA LEU A 366 2.79 0.52 0.78
C LEU A 366 3.74 -0.64 0.48
N GLU A 367 3.84 -1.57 1.41
CA GLU A 367 4.45 -2.87 1.15
C GLU A 367 3.54 -3.75 0.27
N SER A 368 4.12 -4.75 -0.40
CA SER A 368 3.41 -5.73 -1.22
C SER A 368 2.25 -6.40 -0.48
N VAL A 369 2.41 -6.67 0.82
CA VAL A 369 1.36 -7.26 1.66
C VAL A 369 0.20 -6.30 1.91
N GLN A 370 0.51 -5.02 2.14
CA GLN A 370 -0.47 -3.97 2.42
C GLN A 370 -1.30 -3.65 1.17
N ILE A 371 -0.68 -3.58 0.00
CA ILE A 371 -1.42 -3.33 -1.25
C ILE A 371 -2.34 -4.50 -1.61
N GLN A 372 -1.94 -5.74 -1.32
CA GLN A 372 -2.86 -6.88 -1.45
C GLN A 372 -4.05 -6.77 -0.48
N SER A 373 -3.83 -6.35 0.78
CA SER A 373 -4.93 -6.06 1.74
C SER A 373 -5.87 -5.01 1.19
N TYR A 374 -5.31 -3.93 0.64
CA TYR A 374 -6.07 -2.88 -0.01
C TYR A 374 -6.95 -3.47 -1.12
N LEU A 375 -6.38 -4.24 -2.06
CA LEU A 375 -7.11 -4.79 -3.21
C LEU A 375 -8.21 -5.78 -2.81
N ASP A 376 -7.98 -6.59 -1.79
CA ASP A 376 -8.97 -7.56 -1.31
C ASP A 376 -10.19 -6.87 -0.69
N ASP A 377 -9.95 -5.83 0.11
CA ASP A 377 -11.01 -5.10 0.82
C ASP A 377 -11.57 -3.91 0.02
N ALA A 378 -10.95 -3.55 -1.11
CA ALA A 378 -11.43 -2.51 -2.00
C ALA A 378 -12.77 -2.89 -2.65
N SER A 379 -13.63 -1.88 -2.79
CA SER A 379 -14.84 -1.98 -3.61
C SER A 379 -14.62 -1.32 -4.96
N PHE A 380 -15.21 -1.85 -6.03
CA PHE A 380 -14.95 -1.40 -7.39
C PHE A 380 -16.19 -0.76 -8.00
N GLY A 381 -16.00 0.38 -8.65
CA GLY A 381 -16.97 1.06 -9.49
C GLY A 381 -16.45 1.16 -10.92
N THR A 382 -17.28 1.70 -11.82
CA THR A 382 -16.88 1.91 -13.22
C THR A 382 -17.34 3.28 -13.68
N ASP A 383 -16.49 4.04 -14.34
CA ASP A 383 -16.85 5.38 -14.79
C ASP A 383 -17.78 5.36 -16.02
N ARG A 384 -18.06 6.54 -16.57
CA ARG A 384 -18.86 6.68 -17.81
C ARG A 384 -18.23 6.09 -19.07
N PHE A 385 -16.94 5.82 -19.04
CA PHE A 385 -16.18 5.20 -20.13
C PHE A 385 -16.00 3.70 -19.91
N GLU A 386 -16.68 3.14 -18.91
CA GLU A 386 -16.56 1.75 -18.48
C GLU A 386 -15.14 1.40 -18.03
N SER A 387 -14.36 2.36 -17.54
CA SER A 387 -13.08 2.13 -16.88
C SER A 387 -13.27 1.88 -15.38
N ILE A 388 -12.46 1.00 -14.80
CA ILE A 388 -12.53 0.70 -13.38
C ILE A 388 -12.06 1.88 -12.54
N ILE A 389 -12.80 2.13 -11.46
CA ILE A 389 -12.39 2.99 -10.35
C ILE A 389 -12.28 2.13 -9.09
N VAL A 390 -11.07 2.04 -8.53
CA VAL A 390 -10.79 1.29 -7.31
C VAL A 390 -11.14 2.17 -6.11
N GLY A 391 -12.25 1.86 -5.44
CA GLY A 391 -12.67 2.55 -4.23
C GLY A 391 -11.67 2.37 -3.09
N LEU A 392 -11.78 3.24 -2.08
CA LEU A 392 -10.94 3.13 -0.90
C LEU A 392 -11.32 1.88 -0.10
N PRO A 393 -10.40 1.26 0.66
CA PRO A 393 -10.76 0.17 1.55
C PRO A 393 -11.67 0.71 2.66
N THR A 394 -12.69 -0.06 3.03
CA THR A 394 -13.49 0.30 4.20
C THR A 394 -12.60 0.30 5.43
N TYR A 395 -12.63 1.39 6.22
CA TYR A 395 -11.90 1.44 7.47
C TYR A 395 -12.41 0.37 8.42
N SER A 396 -11.65 -0.71 8.53
CA SER A 396 -11.84 -1.68 9.56
C SER A 396 -11.30 -1.15 10.87
N LYS A 397 -12.12 -1.18 11.92
CA LYS A 397 -11.63 -0.96 13.27
C LYS A 397 -10.66 -2.10 13.61
N GLY A 398 -9.38 -1.77 13.81
CA GLY A 398 -8.34 -2.71 14.25
C GLY A 398 -7.16 -2.80 13.29
N HIS A 399 -5.98 -3.11 13.84
CA HIS A 399 -4.78 -3.36 13.05
C HIS A 399 -4.80 -4.81 12.57
N TYR A 400 -5.44 -5.10 11.42
CA TYR A 400 -5.21 -6.38 10.78
C TYR A 400 -4.02 -6.31 9.83
N LEU A 401 -3.07 -7.21 10.02
CA LEU A 401 -2.19 -7.63 8.94
C LEU A 401 -2.83 -8.86 8.31
N THR A 402 -2.95 -8.86 6.99
CA THR A 402 -3.36 -10.05 6.23
C THR A 402 -2.13 -10.62 5.55
N TYR A 403 -1.83 -11.89 5.77
CA TYR A 403 -0.71 -12.55 5.10
C TYR A 403 -1.26 -13.56 4.13
N ARG A 404 -0.60 -13.64 2.99
CA ARG A 404 -1.00 -14.46 1.87
C ARG A 404 0.17 -15.33 1.47
N ASN A 405 -0.13 -16.54 1.05
CA ASN A 405 0.83 -17.44 0.43
C ASN A 405 0.98 -17.21 -1.08
N HIS A 406 0.57 -16.03 -1.54
CA HIS A 406 0.57 -15.68 -2.95
C HIS A 406 0.92 -14.22 -3.14
N GLY A 407 1.60 -13.93 -4.24
CA GLY A 407 1.96 -12.58 -4.64
C GLY A 407 0.76 -11.74 -5.08
N ILE A 408 1.01 -10.46 -5.34
CA ILE A 408 -0.03 -9.49 -5.71
C ILE A 408 -0.80 -9.88 -6.97
N VAL A 409 -0.14 -10.60 -7.89
CA VAL A 409 -0.75 -11.10 -9.14
C VAL A 409 -1.96 -11.99 -8.85
N GLU A 410 -1.89 -12.86 -7.84
CA GLU A 410 -3.01 -13.74 -7.50
C GLU A 410 -4.13 -12.97 -6.77
N SER A 411 -3.81 -11.90 -6.03
CA SER A 411 -4.81 -10.99 -5.47
C SER A 411 -5.54 -10.20 -6.57
N LEU A 412 -4.81 -9.69 -7.58
CA LEU A 412 -5.39 -9.04 -8.76
C LEU A 412 -6.31 -9.99 -9.54
N LYS A 413 -5.84 -11.21 -9.77
CA LYS A 413 -6.66 -12.27 -10.37
C LYS A 413 -7.92 -12.54 -9.53
N HIS A 414 -7.80 -12.67 -8.22
CA HIS A 414 -8.94 -12.88 -7.34
C HIS A 414 -9.96 -11.72 -7.42
N VAL A 415 -9.49 -10.48 -7.51
CA VAL A 415 -10.33 -9.30 -7.77
C VAL A 415 -11.08 -9.42 -9.10
N CYS A 416 -10.38 -9.70 -10.21
CA CYS A 416 -11.01 -9.86 -11.52
C CYS A 416 -12.03 -11.00 -11.54
N MET A 417 -11.74 -12.10 -10.83
CA MET A 417 -12.67 -13.22 -10.69
C MET A 417 -13.95 -12.84 -9.94
N ARG A 418 -13.90 -11.87 -9.01
CA ARG A 418 -15.11 -11.34 -8.33
C ARG A 418 -16.02 -10.56 -9.28
N PHE A 419 -15.51 -10.03 -10.39
CA PHE A 419 -16.33 -9.31 -11.36
C PHE A 419 -17.13 -10.24 -12.27
N LEU A 420 -16.77 -11.51 -12.32
CA LEU A 420 -17.52 -12.45 -13.13
C LEU A 420 -18.92 -12.69 -12.52
N PRO A 421 -19.94 -12.97 -13.34
CA PRO A 421 -21.29 -13.20 -12.85
C PRO A 421 -21.32 -14.35 -11.85
N GLN A 422 -21.62 -14.05 -10.58
CA GLN A 422 -21.94 -15.08 -9.61
C GLN A 422 -23.32 -15.66 -9.97
N VAL A 423 -23.40 -16.98 -10.10
CA VAL A 423 -24.66 -17.68 -10.37
C VAL A 423 -25.52 -17.65 -9.10
N THR A 424 -26.12 -16.50 -8.82
CA THR A 424 -27.16 -16.41 -7.80
C THR A 424 -28.37 -17.17 -8.32
N GLY A 425 -28.98 -18.00 -7.46
CA GLY A 425 -30.01 -18.99 -7.83
C GLY A 425 -31.32 -18.44 -8.43
N GLN A 426 -31.37 -17.18 -8.85
CA GLN A 426 -32.53 -16.53 -9.46
C GLN A 426 -32.55 -16.55 -10.99
N MET A 427 -31.52 -17.03 -11.68
CA MET A 427 -31.58 -17.16 -13.15
C MET A 427 -32.36 -18.41 -13.58
N CYS A 428 -33.13 -18.29 -14.67
CA CYS A 428 -33.77 -19.44 -15.33
C CYS A 428 -32.70 -20.50 -15.68
N GLN A 429 -33.02 -21.79 -15.54
CA GLN A 429 -32.07 -22.89 -15.80
C GLN A 429 -31.42 -22.81 -17.19
N SER A 430 -32.15 -22.34 -18.20
CA SER A 430 -31.61 -22.16 -19.56
C SER A 430 -30.54 -21.09 -19.65
N ASP A 431 -30.74 -19.96 -18.95
CA ASP A 431 -29.79 -18.86 -18.92
C ASP A 431 -28.56 -19.21 -18.08
N LYS A 432 -28.76 -20.00 -17.03
CA LYS A 432 -27.69 -20.52 -16.18
C LYS A 432 -26.71 -21.39 -16.98
N LEU A 433 -27.20 -22.38 -17.73
CA LEU A 433 -26.33 -23.26 -18.55
C LEU A 433 -25.53 -22.48 -19.61
N ARG A 434 -26.16 -21.49 -20.25
CA ARG A 434 -25.48 -20.63 -21.23
C ARG A 434 -24.41 -19.76 -20.56
N THR A 435 -24.73 -19.18 -19.42
CA THR A 435 -23.81 -18.31 -18.66
C THR A 435 -22.63 -19.12 -18.12
N ASP A 436 -22.84 -20.33 -17.59
CA ASP A 436 -21.79 -21.21 -17.07
C ASP A 436 -20.79 -21.63 -18.16
N ARG A 437 -21.27 -21.90 -19.37
CA ARG A 437 -20.41 -22.23 -20.51
C ARG A 437 -19.59 -21.04 -20.98
N LEU A 438 -20.23 -19.88 -21.15
CA LEU A 438 -19.55 -18.64 -21.56
C LEU A 438 -18.52 -18.22 -20.49
N PHE A 439 -18.87 -18.33 -19.22
CA PHE A 439 -17.98 -18.08 -18.10
C PHE A 439 -16.74 -18.99 -18.12
N SER A 440 -16.94 -20.30 -18.36
CA SER A 440 -15.83 -21.25 -18.48
C SER A 440 -14.91 -20.94 -19.66
N GLU A 441 -15.47 -20.47 -20.79
CA GLU A 441 -14.69 -20.01 -21.95
C GLU A 441 -13.96 -18.70 -21.67
N MET A 442 -14.61 -17.72 -21.02
CA MET A 442 -14.00 -16.45 -20.62
C MET A 442 -12.81 -16.66 -19.68
N ILE A 443 -12.96 -17.53 -18.67
CA ILE A 443 -11.89 -17.88 -17.74
C ILE A 443 -10.71 -18.49 -18.50
N ARG A 444 -10.99 -19.43 -19.41
CA ARG A 444 -9.94 -20.07 -20.21
C ARG A 444 -9.20 -19.06 -21.08
N HIS A 445 -9.92 -18.16 -21.74
CA HIS A 445 -9.32 -17.10 -22.57
C HIS A 445 -8.54 -16.09 -21.75
N PHE A 446 -9.08 -15.66 -20.61
CA PHE A 446 -8.40 -14.75 -19.68
C PHE A 446 -7.06 -15.34 -19.23
N PHE A 447 -7.03 -16.61 -18.80
CA PHE A 447 -5.76 -17.25 -18.42
C PHE A 447 -4.80 -17.44 -19.58
N ALA A 448 -5.30 -17.80 -20.76
CA ALA A 448 -4.45 -17.96 -21.94
C ALA A 448 -3.77 -16.65 -22.36
N GLN A 449 -4.47 -15.52 -22.27
CA GLN A 449 -3.93 -14.21 -22.62
C GLN A 449 -3.10 -13.59 -21.49
N HIS A 450 -3.47 -13.83 -20.23
CA HIS A 450 -2.72 -13.32 -19.07
C HIS A 450 -1.31 -13.93 -18.97
N ALA A 451 -1.16 -15.20 -19.35
CA ALA A 451 0.14 -15.86 -19.46
C ALA A 451 1.08 -15.18 -20.47
N VAL A 452 0.55 -14.48 -21.47
CA VAL A 452 1.33 -13.75 -22.49
C VAL A 452 1.66 -12.33 -22.02
N ILE A 453 0.77 -11.69 -21.25
CA ILE A 453 0.92 -10.29 -20.81
C ILE A 453 1.82 -10.16 -19.57
N SER A 454 1.97 -11.24 -18.78
CA SER A 454 2.70 -11.22 -17.50
C SER A 454 4.23 -11.28 -17.64
N GLU A 455 4.83 -10.71 -18.69
CA GLU A 455 6.28 -10.54 -18.71
C GLU A 455 6.74 -9.63 -17.54
N PRO A 456 7.85 -9.99 -16.86
CA PRO A 456 8.06 -9.65 -15.47
C PRO A 456 8.97 -8.44 -15.31
N HIS A 457 8.47 -7.22 -15.45
CA HIS A 457 9.36 -6.05 -15.42
C HIS A 457 9.04 -4.92 -14.43
N ALA A 458 8.03 -5.04 -13.56
CA ALA A 458 7.79 -3.97 -12.57
C ALA A 458 7.37 -4.42 -11.15
N PHE A 459 6.96 -5.67 -10.95
CA PHE A 459 6.52 -6.14 -9.63
C PHE A 459 7.48 -7.10 -8.92
N LEU A 460 8.49 -7.62 -9.63
CA LEU A 460 9.38 -8.69 -9.16
C LEU A 460 10.82 -8.20 -8.91
N ASP A 461 10.96 -7.03 -8.28
CA ASP A 461 12.26 -6.65 -7.66
C ASP A 461 12.43 -7.28 -6.26
N ASP A 462 11.43 -8.03 -5.77
CA ASP A 462 11.57 -8.86 -4.57
C ASP A 462 11.97 -10.28 -5.00
N ASP A 463 13.12 -10.76 -4.51
CA ASP A 463 13.90 -11.97 -4.84
C ASP A 463 13.16 -13.35 -4.73
N GLU A 464 11.87 -13.47 -5.06
CA GLU A 464 11.18 -14.75 -5.11
C GLU A 464 11.57 -15.53 -6.38
N GLU A 465 12.31 -16.63 -6.19
CA GLU A 465 12.54 -17.67 -7.19
C GLU A 465 11.25 -17.95 -7.98
N SER A 466 11.31 -17.71 -9.29
CA SER A 466 10.25 -18.02 -10.23
C SER A 466 9.98 -19.52 -10.24
N ILE A 467 9.07 -19.99 -9.38
CA ILE A 467 8.46 -21.31 -9.53
C ILE A 467 7.78 -21.32 -10.90
N ASP A 468 7.96 -22.39 -11.68
CA ASP A 468 7.31 -22.61 -12.99
C ASP A 468 5.78 -22.63 -12.84
N VAL A 469 5.17 -21.45 -12.81
CA VAL A 469 3.72 -21.25 -12.61
C VAL A 469 2.94 -21.68 -13.85
N VAL A 470 3.56 -21.69 -15.04
CA VAL A 470 2.90 -21.94 -16.34
C VAL A 470 2.40 -23.39 -16.52
N THR A 471 3.02 -24.37 -15.86
CA THR A 471 2.66 -25.79 -16.02
C THR A 471 1.63 -26.29 -14.98
N ALA A 472 1.36 -25.53 -13.92
CA ALA A 472 0.42 -25.90 -12.85
C ALA A 472 -1.04 -25.43 -13.08
N PHE A 473 -1.33 -24.72 -14.18
CA PHE A 473 -2.62 -24.09 -14.44
C PHE A 473 -3.77 -25.05 -14.80
N GLY A 474 -3.48 -26.32 -15.06
CA GLY A 474 -4.46 -27.38 -15.29
C GLY A 474 -5.01 -28.03 -14.02
N GLU A 475 -4.38 -27.80 -12.86
CA GLU A 475 -4.84 -28.35 -11.58
C GLU A 475 -5.77 -27.35 -10.88
N LYS A 476 -6.87 -27.88 -10.34
CA LYS A 476 -7.89 -27.18 -9.52
C LYS A 476 -7.29 -25.95 -8.83
N LEU A 477 -7.81 -24.75 -9.14
CA LEU A 477 -7.59 -23.49 -8.41
C LEU A 477 -7.23 -23.80 -6.96
N ILE A 478 -5.94 -23.80 -6.61
CA ILE A 478 -5.51 -24.05 -5.24
C ILE A 478 -6.14 -22.88 -4.47
N PRO A 479 -7.10 -23.11 -3.57
CA PRO A 479 -7.84 -22.00 -3.00
C PRO A 479 -6.84 -21.13 -2.26
N SER A 480 -6.80 -19.83 -2.56
CA SER A 480 -5.84 -18.89 -1.98
C SER A 480 -5.95 -18.89 -0.44
N TRP A 481 -4.82 -18.89 0.26
CA TRP A 481 -4.75 -18.93 1.73
C TRP A 481 -4.48 -17.52 2.22
N GLY A 482 -5.42 -16.94 2.97
CA GLY A 482 -5.27 -15.64 3.60
C GLY A 482 -5.58 -15.74 5.09
N TRP A 483 -4.65 -15.28 5.92
CA TRP A 483 -4.82 -15.26 7.38
C TRP A 483 -4.80 -13.82 7.88
N ARG A 484 -5.76 -13.46 8.74
CA ARG A 484 -5.88 -12.12 9.32
C ARG A 484 -5.44 -12.14 10.79
N LYS A 485 -4.56 -11.23 11.20
CA LYS A 485 -4.30 -10.95 12.62
C LYS A 485 -5.48 -10.15 13.19
N TYR A 486 -5.98 -10.57 14.34
CA TYR A 486 -7.05 -9.87 15.06
C TYR A 486 -6.48 -9.13 16.27
N ASP A 487 -7.19 -8.10 16.74
CA ASP A 487 -6.88 -7.33 17.94
C ASP A 487 -6.69 -8.24 19.18
N PRO A 488 -5.90 -7.80 20.18
CA PRO A 488 -5.59 -8.58 21.37
C PRO A 488 -6.86 -9.01 22.11
N CYS A 489 -7.02 -10.32 22.28
CA CYS A 489 -8.13 -10.87 23.06
C CYS A 489 -7.80 -10.77 24.55
N THR A 490 -8.60 -10.05 25.32
CA THR A 490 -8.44 -9.91 26.77
C THR A 490 -8.92 -11.18 27.46
N SER A 491 -8.06 -12.19 27.55
CA SER A 491 -8.43 -13.45 28.18
C SER A 491 -7.19 -14.13 28.72
N HIS A 492 -7.13 -14.27 30.05
CA HIS A 492 -6.12 -15.08 30.75
C HIS A 492 -6.19 -16.58 30.39
N HIS A 493 -7.12 -16.98 29.50
CA HIS A 493 -7.38 -18.38 29.16
C HIS A 493 -6.58 -18.89 27.97
N PHE A 494 -5.89 -18.02 27.23
CA PHE A 494 -5.17 -18.40 26.03
C PHE A 494 -3.67 -18.45 26.26
N MET A 495 -3.05 -19.49 25.71
CA MET A 495 -1.61 -19.66 25.69
C MET A 495 -1.07 -19.40 24.29
N LEU A 496 0.20 -19.00 24.19
CA LEU A 496 0.88 -18.89 22.92
C LEU A 496 0.79 -20.25 22.19
N GLY A 497 0.42 -20.22 20.91
CA GLY A 497 0.30 -21.42 20.09
C GLY A 497 -1.05 -22.14 20.20
N ASP A 498 -1.99 -21.65 21.00
CA ASP A 498 -3.36 -22.19 21.00
C ASP A 498 -3.98 -22.03 19.62
N PHE A 499 -4.59 -23.09 19.10
CA PHE A 499 -5.34 -23.03 17.85
C PHE A 499 -6.77 -23.51 18.06
N GLY A 500 -7.69 -23.01 17.23
CA GLY A 500 -9.11 -23.22 17.43
C GLY A 500 -9.96 -22.49 16.41
N TYR A 501 -11.21 -22.20 16.77
CA TYR A 501 -12.12 -21.46 15.90
C TYR A 501 -13.05 -20.51 16.64
N VAL A 502 -13.59 -19.53 15.92
CA VAL A 502 -14.63 -18.62 16.42
C VAL A 502 -15.95 -19.00 15.73
N SER A 503 -17.01 -19.17 16.52
CA SER A 503 -18.33 -19.49 15.99
C SER A 503 -18.85 -18.39 15.05
N ARG A 504 -19.72 -18.76 14.10
CA ARG A 504 -20.23 -17.81 13.11
C ARG A 504 -21.08 -16.72 13.80
N GLY A 505 -20.73 -15.46 13.57
CA GLY A 505 -21.50 -14.31 14.06
C GLY A 505 -21.16 -13.89 15.50
N THR A 506 -20.18 -14.53 16.13
CA THR A 506 -19.69 -14.16 17.46
C THR A 506 -18.28 -13.57 17.36
N GLY A 507 -17.87 -12.80 18.37
CA GLY A 507 -16.53 -12.23 18.43
C GLY A 507 -15.50 -13.21 19.00
N ILE A 508 -14.26 -12.73 19.11
CA ILE A 508 -13.10 -13.53 19.56
C ILE A 508 -13.26 -14.07 20.99
N GLU A 509 -14.12 -13.45 21.81
CA GLU A 509 -14.51 -13.93 23.14
C GLU A 509 -15.13 -15.33 23.13
N SER A 510 -15.64 -15.77 21.97
CA SER A 510 -16.20 -17.11 21.76
C SER A 510 -15.20 -18.10 21.15
N PHE A 511 -13.90 -17.81 21.19
CA PHE A 511 -12.87 -18.69 20.67
C PHE A 511 -12.86 -20.05 21.39
N ILE A 512 -13.08 -21.11 20.63
CA ILE A 512 -13.08 -22.49 21.09
C ILE A 512 -11.71 -23.09 20.76
N LYS A 513 -10.91 -23.33 21.81
CA LYS A 513 -9.61 -23.99 21.72
C LYS A 513 -9.77 -25.45 21.30
N LEU A 514 -9.03 -25.84 20.27
CA LEU A 514 -8.95 -27.23 19.80
C LEU A 514 -7.67 -27.92 20.22
N GLY A 515 -6.57 -27.17 20.34
CA GLY A 515 -5.27 -27.68 20.75
C GLY A 515 -4.24 -26.57 20.93
N ASN A 516 -2.98 -26.94 21.07
CA ASN A 516 -1.84 -26.03 21.15
C ASN A 516 -0.65 -26.59 20.38
N ILE A 517 -0.07 -25.80 19.48
CA ILE A 517 1.02 -26.27 18.59
C ILE A 517 2.26 -26.78 19.33
N PHE A 518 2.53 -26.25 20.52
CA PHE A 518 3.68 -26.64 21.34
C PHE A 518 3.35 -27.86 22.20
N THR A 519 2.23 -27.83 22.92
CA THR A 519 1.82 -28.94 23.79
C THR A 519 1.56 -30.21 22.99
N ASP A 520 0.93 -30.06 21.83
CA ASP A 520 0.57 -31.17 20.93
C ASP A 520 1.72 -31.55 19.99
N LYS A 521 2.87 -30.85 20.08
CA LYS A 521 4.07 -31.07 19.26
C LYS A 521 3.80 -31.05 17.74
N LEU A 522 2.89 -30.18 17.31
CA LEU A 522 2.54 -30.03 15.90
C LEU A 522 3.56 -29.19 15.12
N ALA A 523 4.32 -28.33 15.81
CA ALA A 523 5.41 -27.55 15.22
C ALA A 523 6.49 -27.21 16.24
N THR A 524 7.72 -27.03 15.75
CA THR A 524 8.83 -26.44 16.51
C THR A 524 9.00 -24.99 16.07
N CYS A 525 8.46 -24.07 16.85
CA CYS A 525 8.56 -22.64 16.59
C CYS A 525 9.29 -21.95 17.74
N SER A 526 10.01 -20.87 17.44
CA SER A 526 10.65 -19.99 18.41
C SER A 526 9.67 -18.92 18.92
N ALA A 527 9.61 -18.79 20.24
CA ALA A 527 8.85 -17.73 20.89
C ALA A 527 9.80 -16.60 21.29
N THR A 528 9.49 -15.39 20.85
CA THR A 528 10.16 -14.17 21.29
C THR A 528 9.40 -13.52 22.44
N GLU A 529 10.09 -13.39 23.56
CA GLU A 529 9.61 -12.68 24.73
C GLU A 529 10.11 -11.23 24.71
N SER A 530 9.19 -10.32 24.98
CA SER A 530 9.47 -8.88 25.08
C SER A 530 8.75 -8.32 26.29
N VAL A 531 9.36 -7.34 26.94
CA VAL A 531 8.75 -6.68 28.10
C VAL A 531 8.92 -5.17 27.95
N PHE A 532 7.86 -4.41 28.17
CA PHE A 532 7.89 -2.96 28.12
C PHE A 532 7.02 -2.34 29.21
N GLY A 533 7.38 -1.14 29.65
CA GLY A 533 6.68 -0.38 30.68
C GLY A 533 6.23 0.98 30.17
N VAL A 534 5.01 1.38 30.52
CA VAL A 534 4.42 2.69 30.20
C VAL A 534 3.91 3.35 31.47
N GLN A 535 4.30 4.60 31.74
CA GLN A 535 3.91 5.37 32.93
C GLN A 535 3.09 6.60 32.54
N TYR A 536 2.24 7.02 33.47
CA TYR A 536 1.37 8.20 33.36
C TYR A 536 1.51 9.03 34.64
N TYR A 537 1.77 10.33 34.48
CA TYR A 537 1.90 11.28 35.60
C TYR A 537 0.73 12.25 35.61
N GLY A 538 -0.31 11.98 36.41
CA GLY A 538 -1.48 12.85 36.45
C GLY A 538 -2.29 12.87 35.13
N TYR A 539 -3.51 13.40 35.20
CA TYR A 539 -4.39 13.51 34.03
C TYR A 539 -4.50 14.97 33.60
N PRO A 540 -4.40 15.32 32.30
CA PRO A 540 -4.16 14.47 31.12
C PRO A 540 -2.68 14.49 30.66
N SER A 541 -1.89 13.47 31.01
CA SER A 541 -0.50 13.35 30.57
C SER A 541 -0.31 12.31 29.48
N ARG A 542 0.62 12.58 28.56
CA ARG A 542 1.01 11.61 27.53
C ARG A 542 1.71 10.40 28.19
N PRO A 543 1.43 9.17 27.77
CA PRO A 543 2.19 8.00 28.21
C PRO A 543 3.68 8.19 27.92
N SER A 544 4.52 7.88 28.89
CA SER A 544 5.98 7.80 28.72
C SER A 544 6.39 6.34 28.82
N SER A 545 7.18 5.83 27.88
CA SER A 545 7.87 4.56 28.10
C SER A 545 8.94 4.72 29.18
N PHE A 546 9.23 3.65 29.92
CA PHE A 546 10.40 3.59 30.81
C PHE A 546 11.21 2.33 30.56
N SER A 547 12.55 2.49 30.55
CA SER A 547 13.50 1.42 30.28
C SER A 547 13.52 0.40 31.42
N HIS A 548 13.67 -0.88 31.07
CA HIS A 548 13.92 -1.94 32.04
C HIS A 548 15.36 -2.40 32.00
N SER A 549 15.83 -2.95 33.12
CA SER A 549 17.02 -3.77 33.18
C SER A 549 16.59 -5.23 33.27
N SER A 550 17.05 -6.05 32.32
CA SER A 550 16.85 -7.49 32.35
C SER A 550 17.89 -8.15 33.25
N PHE A 551 17.45 -9.04 34.12
CA PHE A 551 18.30 -9.87 34.99
C PHE A 551 18.41 -11.29 34.44
N ILE A 552 19.41 -12.02 34.95
CA ILE A 552 19.52 -13.46 34.77
C ILE A 552 18.19 -14.09 35.26
N ASP A 553 17.66 -15.06 34.52
CA ASP A 553 16.38 -15.75 34.76
C ASP A 553 15.10 -15.02 34.32
N GLY A 554 15.18 -14.07 33.38
CA GLY A 554 13.99 -13.46 32.76
C GLY A 554 13.21 -12.51 33.69
N LEU A 555 13.84 -12.10 34.78
CA LEU A 555 13.31 -11.09 35.69
C LEU A 555 13.61 -9.69 35.12
N ALA A 556 12.57 -8.90 34.91
CA ALA A 556 12.68 -7.51 34.47
C ALA A 556 12.53 -6.59 35.69
N CYS A 557 13.39 -5.57 35.76
CA CYS A 557 13.31 -4.54 36.78
C CYS A 557 13.16 -3.18 36.14
N TRP A 558 12.29 -2.36 36.71
CA TRP A 558 12.12 -0.98 36.30
C TRP A 558 12.48 -0.04 37.44
N PRO A 559 13.48 0.83 37.24
CA PRO A 559 13.73 1.94 38.16
C PRO A 559 12.66 3.01 37.93
N LEU A 560 11.82 3.22 38.94
CA LEU A 560 10.75 4.22 38.92
C LEU A 560 11.15 5.39 39.83
N VAL A 561 11.27 6.59 39.25
CA VAL A 561 11.52 7.82 40.01
C VAL A 561 10.18 8.48 40.30
N ILE A 562 9.83 8.57 41.59
CA ILE A 562 8.53 9.10 42.03
C ILE A 562 8.77 10.35 42.87
N ASN A 563 8.30 11.48 42.36
CA ASN A 563 8.33 12.76 43.06
C ASN A 563 7.38 12.76 44.26
N ASN A 564 7.71 13.53 45.30
CA ASN A 564 6.87 13.68 46.48
C ASN A 564 5.48 14.21 46.10
N ASN A 565 4.43 13.62 46.70
CA ASN A 565 3.03 13.96 46.48
C ASN A 565 2.54 13.78 45.03
N VAL A 566 3.27 13.01 44.21
CA VAL A 566 2.83 12.64 42.87
C VAL A 566 2.31 11.20 42.88
N ARG A 567 1.14 11.02 42.26
CA ARG A 567 0.59 9.71 41.92
C ARG A 567 1.06 9.35 40.52
N MET A 568 1.66 8.18 40.40
CA MET A 568 2.12 7.61 39.14
C MET A 568 1.35 6.31 38.90
N THR A 569 0.60 6.26 37.82
CA THR A 569 0.06 5.00 37.32
C THR A 569 1.01 4.47 36.26
N GLY A 570 1.20 3.16 36.24
CA GLY A 570 2.02 2.51 35.24
C GLY A 570 1.44 1.18 34.81
N GLN A 571 1.85 0.73 33.64
CA GLN A 571 1.51 -0.54 33.06
C GLN A 571 2.80 -1.22 32.61
N VAL A 572 3.04 -2.43 33.09
CA VAL A 572 4.05 -3.33 32.54
C VAL A 572 3.34 -4.35 31.65
N VAL A 573 3.81 -4.49 30.42
CA VAL A 573 3.30 -5.48 29.47
C VAL A 573 4.39 -6.51 29.22
N HIS A 574 4.11 -7.74 29.61
CA HIS A 574 4.86 -8.90 29.15
C HIS A 574 4.22 -9.43 27.90
N LYS A 575 4.98 -9.54 26.83
CA LYS A 575 4.49 -9.97 25.54
C LYS A 575 5.33 -11.12 25.03
N THR A 576 4.70 -12.28 24.88
CA THR A 576 5.30 -13.43 24.22
C THR A 576 4.67 -13.56 22.85
N THR A 577 5.48 -13.65 21.82
CA THR A 577 5.05 -13.70 20.43
C THR A 577 5.72 -14.85 19.71
N LEU A 578 4.99 -15.45 18.79
CA LEU A 578 5.51 -16.38 17.82
C LEU A 578 6.15 -15.59 16.69
N SER A 579 7.26 -16.08 16.13
CA SER A 579 7.74 -15.55 14.87
C SER A 579 6.63 -15.63 13.82
N ARG A 580 6.42 -14.50 13.16
CA ARG A 580 5.42 -14.32 12.13
C ARG A 580 5.54 -15.40 11.05
N ASP A 581 6.75 -15.62 10.56
CA ASP A 581 7.02 -16.56 9.45
C ASP A 581 6.79 -18.01 9.87
N GLU A 582 7.13 -18.35 11.12
CA GLU A 582 6.88 -19.69 11.66
C GLU A 582 5.39 -19.96 11.87
N ALA A 583 4.65 -18.98 12.37
CA ALA A 583 3.20 -19.06 12.49
C ALA A 583 2.55 -19.34 11.12
N TYR A 584 3.03 -18.65 10.07
CA TYR A 584 2.52 -18.86 8.71
C TYR A 584 2.88 -20.20 8.14
N ARG A 585 4.14 -20.61 8.27
CA ARG A 585 4.60 -21.92 7.83
C ARG A 585 3.72 -23.02 8.41
N PHE A 586 3.46 -22.97 9.72
CA PHE A 586 2.54 -23.91 10.38
C PHE A 586 1.12 -23.87 9.81
N LEU A 587 0.54 -22.67 9.64
CA LEU A 587 -0.82 -22.53 9.13
C LEU A 587 -0.98 -23.06 7.69
N LEU A 588 0.06 -22.91 6.86
CA LEU A 588 0.07 -23.36 5.46
C LEU A 588 0.32 -24.86 5.33
N GLU A 589 1.24 -25.41 6.11
CA GLU A 589 1.64 -26.81 6.08
C GLU A 589 0.61 -27.69 6.83
N SER A 590 0.27 -27.33 8.06
CA SER A 590 -0.50 -28.17 8.98
C SER A 590 -1.96 -27.74 9.12
N GLY A 591 -2.27 -26.44 9.00
CA GLY A 591 -3.63 -25.91 9.20
C GLY A 591 -4.67 -26.55 8.28
N LYS A 592 -4.24 -26.96 7.09
CA LYS A 592 -5.04 -27.65 6.06
C LYS A 592 -5.55 -29.02 6.51
N GLY A 593 -4.71 -29.79 7.20
CA GLY A 593 -5.09 -31.07 7.82
C GLY A 593 -6.02 -30.85 9.00
N ILE A 594 -5.63 -29.96 9.92
CA ILE A 594 -6.40 -29.67 11.14
C ILE A 594 -7.83 -29.22 10.81
N VAL A 595 -8.01 -28.28 9.88
CA VAL A 595 -9.34 -27.81 9.48
C VAL A 595 -10.21 -28.96 8.94
N LYS A 596 -9.62 -29.89 8.21
CA LYS A 596 -10.31 -31.07 7.68
C LYS A 596 -10.68 -32.05 8.80
N ASP A 597 -9.76 -32.31 9.72
CA ASP A 597 -9.95 -33.25 10.82
C ASP A 597 -11.07 -32.81 11.78
N PHE A 598 -11.22 -31.50 11.99
CA PHE A 598 -12.27 -30.92 12.82
C PHE A 598 -13.54 -30.50 12.04
N ASN A 599 -13.62 -30.81 10.74
CA ASN A 599 -14.73 -30.43 9.85
C ASN A 599 -15.11 -28.93 9.94
N LEU A 600 -14.10 -28.06 9.99
CA LEU A 600 -14.27 -26.62 10.09
C LEU A 600 -14.24 -25.95 8.71
N GLU A 601 -14.91 -24.81 8.57
CA GLU A 601 -14.62 -23.93 7.44
C GLU A 601 -13.32 -23.14 7.74
N ARG A 602 -12.44 -23.07 6.74
CA ARG A 602 -11.12 -22.41 6.86
C ARG A 602 -11.18 -21.01 7.46
N ARG A 603 -12.20 -20.22 7.09
CA ARG A 603 -12.37 -18.84 7.55
C ARG A 603 -12.60 -18.69 9.06
N TYR A 604 -12.92 -19.77 9.77
CA TYR A 604 -13.11 -19.74 11.22
C TYR A 604 -11.88 -20.20 12.00
N PHE A 605 -10.91 -20.86 11.36
CA PHE A 605 -9.70 -21.32 12.05
C PHE A 605 -8.83 -20.15 12.50
N ARG A 606 -8.28 -20.21 13.71
CA ARG A 606 -7.41 -19.18 14.29
C ARG A 606 -6.24 -19.84 15.02
N LEU A 607 -5.12 -19.12 15.04
CA LEU A 607 -3.93 -19.44 15.81
C LEU A 607 -3.58 -18.23 16.68
N VAL A 608 -3.33 -18.48 17.97
CA VAL A 608 -2.86 -17.48 18.93
C VAL A 608 -1.35 -17.31 18.75
N THR A 609 -0.96 -16.28 18.01
CA THR A 609 0.45 -15.97 17.69
C THR A 609 1.10 -15.02 18.69
N GLY A 610 0.35 -14.50 19.65
CA GLY A 610 0.89 -13.64 20.69
C GLY A 610 -0.02 -13.61 21.90
N VAL A 611 0.59 -13.55 23.08
CA VAL A 611 -0.10 -13.35 24.36
C VAL A 611 0.54 -12.20 25.09
N GLU A 612 -0.31 -11.34 25.66
CA GLU A 612 0.12 -10.18 26.44
C GLU A 612 -0.44 -10.30 27.86
N ASN A 613 0.43 -10.21 28.85
CA ASN A 613 0.04 -10.07 30.25
C ASN A 613 0.30 -8.63 30.69
N LYS A 614 -0.77 -7.90 30.96
CA LYS A 614 -0.73 -6.49 31.37
C LYS A 614 -0.86 -6.42 32.89
N LEU A 615 0.12 -5.77 33.50
CA LEU A 615 0.20 -5.53 34.93
C LEU A 615 0.09 -4.03 35.16
N ASP A 616 -1.11 -3.61 35.53
CA ASP A 616 -1.36 -2.23 35.94
C ASP A 616 -0.97 -2.05 37.41
N PHE A 617 -0.31 -0.94 37.71
CA PHE A 617 0.08 -0.57 39.06
C PHE A 617 -0.10 0.92 39.28
N ASP A 618 -0.25 1.28 40.55
CA ASP A 618 -0.43 2.65 40.98
C ASP A 618 0.45 2.89 42.21
N ILE A 619 1.30 3.91 42.14
CA ILE A 619 2.23 4.24 43.21
C ILE A 619 2.06 5.71 43.57
N CYS A 620 1.75 5.95 44.84
CA CYS A 620 1.72 7.27 45.45
C CYS A 620 2.88 7.42 46.43
N ASN A 621 3.68 8.48 46.29
CA ASN A 621 4.68 8.84 47.28
C ASN A 621 4.10 9.88 48.26
N TYR A 622 3.60 9.41 49.42
CA TYR A 622 3.11 10.25 50.51
C TYR A 622 4.24 10.61 51.49
N SER A 623 5.21 11.40 51.04
CA SER A 623 6.23 11.95 51.94
C SER A 623 5.64 13.13 52.73
N HIS A 624 5.75 13.09 54.05
CA HIS A 624 5.27 14.18 54.91
C HIS A 624 5.97 15.51 54.54
N PRO A 625 5.23 16.63 54.47
CA PRO A 625 5.75 17.94 54.02
C PRO A 625 6.73 18.60 55.00
N THR A 626 7.21 17.90 56.02
CA THR A 626 8.03 18.48 57.11
C THR A 626 9.51 18.63 56.76
N THR A 627 9.96 18.16 55.59
CA THR A 627 11.32 18.40 55.09
C THR A 627 11.26 19.20 53.78
N PRO A 628 11.89 20.39 53.71
CA PRO A 628 11.83 21.27 52.54
C PRO A 628 12.70 20.81 51.34
N GLU A 629 13.31 19.63 51.40
CA GLU A 629 14.10 19.08 50.30
C GLU A 629 13.25 18.15 49.42
N LEU A 630 13.35 18.34 48.11
CA LEU A 630 12.77 17.46 47.08
C LEU A 630 13.45 16.10 47.12
N VAL A 631 13.05 15.24 48.05
CA VAL A 631 13.54 13.85 48.10
C VAL A 631 12.85 13.06 46.98
N THR A 632 13.58 12.81 45.89
CA THR A 632 13.15 11.86 44.87
C THR A 632 13.37 10.44 45.39
N THR A 633 12.31 9.64 45.46
CA THR A 633 12.45 8.21 45.82
C THR A 633 12.54 7.38 44.54
N THR A 634 13.65 6.65 44.37
CA THR A 634 13.77 5.62 43.35
C THR A 634 13.23 4.30 43.92
N THR A 635 12.17 3.77 43.32
CA THR A 635 11.59 2.47 43.67
C THR A 635 11.85 1.48 42.54
N TYR A 636 12.24 0.25 42.87
CA TYR A 636 12.45 -0.80 41.89
C TYR A 636 11.20 -1.67 41.80
N PHE A 637 10.59 -1.73 40.62
CA PHE A 637 9.48 -2.64 40.34
C PHE A 637 10.04 -3.90 39.70
N HIS A 638 9.75 -5.06 40.26
CA HIS A 638 10.21 -6.34 39.73
C HIS A 638 9.04 -7.17 39.22
N THR A 639 9.17 -7.70 38.01
CA THR A 639 8.26 -8.70 37.46
C THR A 639 9.05 -9.78 36.73
N ALA A 640 8.47 -10.97 36.61
CA ALA A 640 9.02 -12.00 35.73
C ALA A 640 7.88 -12.69 34.99
N LEU A 641 8.20 -13.15 33.79
CA LEU A 641 7.24 -13.86 32.94
C LEU A 641 6.84 -15.19 33.60
N GLY A 642 5.54 -15.48 33.64
CA GLY A 642 5.03 -16.76 34.17
C GLY A 642 5.08 -16.91 35.70
N MET A 643 5.44 -15.86 36.46
CA MET A 643 5.32 -15.93 37.92
C MET A 643 3.87 -16.06 38.34
N LYS A 644 3.54 -17.13 39.07
CA LYS A 644 2.29 -17.22 39.87
C LYS A 644 2.23 -16.20 41.01
N ARG A 645 3.33 -15.50 41.28
CA ARG A 645 3.45 -14.50 42.35
C ARG A 645 3.16 -13.11 41.78
N SER A 646 2.42 -12.32 42.55
CA SER A 646 2.16 -10.92 42.25
C SER A 646 3.46 -10.11 42.14
N PRO A 647 3.49 -9.04 41.32
CA PRO A 647 4.58 -8.07 41.31
C PRO A 647 4.91 -7.58 42.71
N TYR A 648 6.17 -7.21 42.94
CA TYR A 648 6.58 -6.63 44.22
C TYR A 648 7.50 -5.43 44.02
N LEU A 649 7.39 -4.48 44.94
CA LEU A 649 8.20 -3.26 44.98
C LEU A 649 9.42 -3.49 45.90
N SER A 650 10.56 -2.89 45.60
CA SER A 650 11.71 -2.86 46.51
C SER A 650 12.23 -1.42 46.65
N HIS A 651 12.46 -0.99 47.89
CA HIS A 651 13.00 0.34 48.22
C HIS A 651 14.52 0.33 48.45
N THR A 652 15.15 -0.84 48.50
CA THR A 652 16.60 -0.95 48.71
C THR A 652 17.30 -1.15 47.37
N PRO A 653 18.26 -0.27 47.00
CA PRO A 653 19.19 -0.56 45.92
C PRO A 653 20.10 -1.67 46.43
N THR A 654 19.75 -2.93 46.20
CA THR A 654 20.77 -3.98 46.32
C THR A 654 21.80 -3.67 45.25
N HIS A 655 23.02 -3.36 45.68
CA HIS A 655 24.22 -3.37 44.83
C HIS A 655 24.37 -4.78 44.25
N ILE A 656 23.63 -5.08 43.18
CA ILE A 656 23.88 -6.24 42.34
C ILE A 656 24.97 -5.78 41.38
N THR A 657 26.23 -6.00 41.78
CA THR A 657 27.36 -5.87 40.86
C THR A 657 27.08 -6.75 39.64
N LYS A 658 27.41 -6.26 38.44
CA LYS A 658 27.22 -6.98 37.17
C LYS A 658 27.82 -8.41 37.29
N GLY A 659 26.96 -9.44 37.36
CA GLY A 659 27.36 -10.84 37.59
C GLY A 659 27.12 -11.42 38.99
N GLY A 660 26.58 -10.64 39.94
CA GLY A 660 26.20 -11.11 41.27
C GLY A 660 24.84 -11.80 41.28
N ILE A 661 24.75 -12.95 41.96
CA ILE A 661 23.49 -13.69 42.17
C ILE A 661 22.62 -12.88 43.15
N PRO A 662 21.36 -12.54 42.81
CA PRO A 662 20.46 -11.89 43.75
C PRO A 662 20.30 -12.76 45.01
N PRO A 663 20.18 -12.17 46.22
CA PRO A 663 19.95 -12.97 47.42
C PRO A 663 18.66 -13.80 47.26
N ALA A 664 18.75 -15.11 47.53
CA ALA A 664 17.61 -16.01 47.42
C ALA A 664 16.47 -15.54 48.33
N LEU A 665 15.39 -15.02 47.73
CA LEU A 665 14.21 -14.60 48.47
C LEU A 665 13.52 -15.83 49.06
N LYS A 666 13.37 -15.88 50.39
CA LYS A 666 12.66 -16.96 51.08
C LYS A 666 11.23 -17.07 50.51
N SER A 667 10.72 -18.30 50.41
CA SER A 667 9.33 -18.58 50.05
C SER A 667 8.37 -17.74 50.90
N GLY A 668 7.53 -16.91 50.26
CA GLY A 668 6.48 -16.12 50.94
C GLY A 668 6.69 -14.60 51.06
N TRP A 669 7.71 -14.02 50.42
CA TRP A 669 7.87 -12.56 50.44
C TRP A 669 6.93 -11.87 49.43
N VAL A 670 5.90 -11.21 49.97
CA VAL A 670 5.18 -10.10 49.34
C VAL A 670 5.81 -8.83 49.92
N CYS A 671 6.15 -7.85 49.09
CA CYS A 671 6.60 -6.56 49.62
C CYS A 671 5.45 -5.92 50.39
N ALA A 672 5.56 -5.94 51.71
CA ALA A 672 4.87 -5.03 52.60
C ALA A 672 5.95 -4.10 53.16
N THR A 673 5.92 -2.83 52.74
CA THR A 673 6.77 -1.81 53.35
C THR A 673 6.24 -1.55 54.76
N LYS A 674 6.87 -2.17 55.76
CA LYS A 674 6.67 -1.82 57.17
C LYS A 674 7.92 -1.11 57.66
N VAL A 675 7.84 0.21 57.80
CA VAL A 675 8.77 0.96 58.65
C VAL A 675 7.95 1.64 59.75
N ARG A 676 8.46 1.51 60.98
CA ARG A 676 7.77 1.89 62.21
C ARG A 676 7.72 3.41 62.34
N ALA A 677 6.57 3.88 62.83
CA ALA A 677 6.20 5.24 63.28
C ALA A 677 5.80 6.25 62.19
N GLY A 678 4.51 6.23 61.82
CA GLY A 678 3.81 7.35 61.15
C GLY A 678 3.24 7.02 59.76
N VAL A 679 2.10 6.32 59.74
CA VAL A 679 1.08 6.21 58.67
C VAL A 679 1.54 6.33 57.20
N ILE A 680 1.58 5.19 56.50
CA ILE A 680 1.25 5.07 55.07
C ILE A 680 0.18 3.98 54.95
N GLU A 681 -1.02 4.35 54.55
CA GLU A 681 -2.14 3.43 54.31
C GLU A 681 -2.12 2.97 52.84
N THR A 682 -1.93 1.66 52.65
CA THR A 682 -2.34 0.80 51.52
C THR A 682 -1.83 1.08 50.10
N VAL A 683 -1.10 0.10 49.54
CA VAL A 683 -1.08 -0.19 48.10
C VAL A 683 -2.23 -1.17 47.83
N SER A 684 -3.28 -0.71 47.17
CA SER A 684 -4.35 -1.58 46.67
C SER A 684 -4.04 -2.03 45.25
N LEU A 685 -3.73 -3.32 45.07
CA LEU A 685 -3.86 -3.98 43.77
C LEU A 685 -5.35 -4.01 43.42
N ALA A 686 -5.75 -3.35 42.33
CA ALA A 686 -7.08 -3.49 41.78
C ALA A 686 -7.21 -4.89 41.16
N GLY A 687 -7.45 -5.90 41.99
CA GLY A 687 -7.79 -7.25 41.54
C GLY A 687 -9.23 -7.26 41.05
N GLY A 688 -9.41 -7.55 39.76
CA GLY A 688 -10.69 -8.04 39.25
C GLY A 688 -11.10 -9.29 40.03
N SER A 689 -12.33 -9.31 40.51
CA SER A 689 -12.91 -10.41 41.28
C SER A 689 -12.94 -11.72 40.48
N ASN A 690 -12.63 -12.82 41.19
CA ASN A 690 -12.69 -14.23 40.76
C ASN A 690 -13.88 -14.60 39.87
#